data_AF-A0AAU6V937-F1
#
_entry.id   AF-A0AAU6V937-F1
#
_cell.length_a   1.000
_cell.length_b   1.000
_cell.length_c   1.000
_cell.angle_alpha   90.00
_cell.angle_beta   90.00
_cell.angle_gamma   90.00
#
_symmetry.space_group_name_H-M   'P 1'
#
loop_
_entity.id
_entity.type
_entity.pdbx_description
1 polymer ?
#
loop_
_entity_poly.entity_id
_entity_poly.type
_entity_poly.pdbx_seq_one_letter_code
_entity_poly.pdbx_strand_id
1 'polypeptide(L)'
;MTILKKKRVALMVMAILLAGCSDGEDGRDGAPGEPGTPGEPGKPGTNPPVTQSVETQVKVINYTLGEGKVSYEFEVTDENGDLINELTDVQAKVAALTAKGFILNRDENPINGVEDNVHIGGAVTQATEGATLTQVDDGHYIFEAPMAGVNAATEGIVWLRVGGNDAIARSKALVVNKPEGQFSTTTEACYACHVDYSLSPRRHASYVAEGMDGEVNFLAGCLVCHGSVSRAATNDEGFSIGGYATNTLSKIGHINHREFSKDFSVLNCSSCHTDAPINSNFTGPGCIDCHGKEGTPAGDIVPSNGLDFRGLHEQKAGITKLQALRLGYTVALSTPESDGAGGWCSTISVKDKEGNLVNIGNNYNADYATAGYVAAKPIVYAGAYLHAYDNHGLVGRPGARNSETKTDNADGTRTVCYAAANIAAGYENAGYMFSARVTFSSEGWQYYDGKVRGQTGDRIRANGYDGSMGVSFTAYSDVISPADGSKISGFDRRQVVADSSCITCHNDVTAFHKNGEFDNGGKGCIACHGNGMARTSADYGAGFGPMIHSWHWGKGATVGEVAQDADGNWSQTGKANGAAAIAPASSCVACHQDGLSLAAVPNQYILEPGSKMTSPVTANCYACHTSDSAKAHMSQNGGDISVDIPAVEWFKQPSAESCATCHDTGRTFGIDKYHKF
;
A
#
# COMPACT_ATOMS: atom_id res chain seq x y z
N MET A 1 -24.23 -5.35 13.16
CA MET A 1 -24.39 -4.87 11.77
C MET A 1 -24.22 -6.09 10.87
N THR A 2 -25.32 -6.58 10.30
CA THR A 2 -25.41 -7.93 9.70
C THR A 2 -24.91 -7.90 8.26
N ILE A 3 -23.89 -8.69 7.95
CA ILE A 3 -23.21 -8.73 6.64
C ILE A 3 -24.02 -9.62 5.68
N LEU A 4 -24.55 -9.03 4.60
CA LEU A 4 -25.17 -9.78 3.50
C LEU A 4 -24.10 -10.27 2.51
N LYS A 5 -23.98 -11.60 2.38
CA LYS A 5 -23.22 -12.29 1.32
C LYS A 5 -23.92 -12.09 -0.04
N LYS A 6 -23.24 -11.44 -1.01
CA LYS A 6 -23.71 -11.33 -2.40
C LYS A 6 -23.43 -12.64 -3.17
N LYS A 7 -24.48 -13.29 -3.67
CA LYS A 7 -24.40 -14.36 -4.67
C LYS A 7 -24.31 -13.74 -6.06
N ARG A 8 -23.35 -14.19 -6.88
CA ARG A 8 -23.19 -13.81 -8.29
C ARG A 8 -24.29 -14.50 -9.12
N VAL A 9 -25.07 -13.73 -9.87
CA VAL A 9 -26.03 -14.22 -10.86
C VAL A 9 -25.46 -13.91 -12.25
N ALA A 10 -25.35 -14.94 -13.09
CA ALA A 10 -24.88 -14.84 -14.47
C ALA A 10 -25.96 -14.21 -15.37
N LEU A 11 -25.54 -13.25 -16.20
CA LEU A 11 -26.38 -12.54 -17.17
C LEU A 11 -26.36 -13.29 -18.52
N MET A 12 -27.52 -13.80 -18.97
CA MET A 12 -27.71 -14.30 -20.34
C MET A 12 -28.19 -13.16 -21.25
N VAL A 13 -27.53 -13.04 -22.40
CA VAL A 13 -27.82 -12.07 -23.48
C VAL A 13 -29.08 -12.50 -24.24
N MET A 14 -30.08 -11.63 -24.32
CA MET A 14 -31.25 -11.78 -25.20
C MET A 14 -31.07 -10.92 -26.46
N ALA A 15 -31.09 -11.57 -27.61
CA ALA A 15 -31.07 -10.97 -28.93
C ALA A 15 -32.46 -10.46 -29.34
N ILE A 16 -32.46 -9.30 -30.02
CA ILE A 16 -33.63 -8.60 -30.56
C ILE A 16 -34.06 -9.24 -31.88
N LEU A 17 -35.36 -9.54 -32.03
CA LEU A 17 -35.99 -9.92 -33.30
C LEU A 17 -36.82 -8.75 -33.84
N LEU A 18 -36.49 -8.31 -35.06
CA LEU A 18 -37.30 -7.45 -35.92
C LEU A 18 -37.95 -8.33 -37.00
N ALA A 19 -39.27 -8.17 -37.19
CA ALA A 19 -40.08 -8.87 -38.17
C ALA A 19 -40.14 -8.10 -39.51
N GLY A 20 -40.23 -8.83 -40.63
CA GLY A 20 -40.55 -8.24 -41.94
C GLY A 20 -40.51 -9.21 -43.14
N CYS A 21 -41.68 -9.78 -43.45
CA CYS A 21 -42.31 -10.04 -44.76
C CYS A 21 -41.68 -10.92 -45.88
N SER A 22 -42.52 -11.91 -46.32
CA SER A 22 -42.88 -12.32 -47.71
C SER A 22 -41.78 -12.92 -48.61
N ASP A 23 -41.95 -13.96 -49.44
CA ASP A 23 -43.08 -14.56 -50.18
C ASP A 23 -42.72 -16.01 -50.59
N GLY A 24 -43.72 -16.83 -50.96
CA GLY A 24 -43.57 -17.83 -52.03
C GLY A 24 -43.71 -19.30 -51.65
N GLU A 25 -44.82 -19.91 -52.07
CA GLU A 25 -45.14 -21.34 -52.00
C GLU A 25 -44.31 -22.18 -52.99
N ASP A 26 -43.95 -23.41 -52.62
CA ASP A 26 -44.32 -24.65 -53.35
C ASP A 26 -43.46 -25.85 -52.94
N GLY A 27 -44.12 -26.93 -52.51
CA GLY A 27 -43.51 -28.25 -52.33
C GLY A 27 -44.32 -29.13 -51.39
N ARG A 28 -44.99 -30.16 -51.92
CA ARG A 28 -45.62 -31.20 -51.10
C ARG A 28 -44.54 -32.06 -50.45
N ASP A 29 -44.40 -31.98 -49.13
CA ASP A 29 -43.52 -32.87 -48.39
C ASP A 29 -44.14 -34.26 -48.24
N GLY A 30 -43.34 -35.29 -48.52
CA GLY A 30 -43.66 -36.69 -48.21
C GLY A 30 -43.77 -36.90 -46.69
N ALA A 31 -44.45 -37.98 -46.28
CA ALA A 31 -44.61 -38.32 -44.87
C ALA A 31 -43.25 -38.29 -44.14
N PRO A 32 -43.14 -37.63 -42.97
CA PRO A 32 -41.89 -37.61 -42.21
C PRO A 32 -41.44 -39.04 -41.88
N GLY A 33 -40.18 -39.37 -42.15
CA GLY A 33 -39.57 -40.57 -41.59
C GLY A 33 -39.56 -40.49 -40.05
N GLU A 34 -39.67 -41.63 -39.37
CA GLU A 34 -39.60 -41.65 -37.91
C GLU A 34 -38.33 -40.95 -37.41
N PRO A 35 -38.44 -40.04 -36.41
CA PRO A 35 -37.26 -39.42 -35.81
C PRO A 35 -36.34 -40.50 -35.27
N GLY A 36 -35.07 -40.49 -35.71
CA GLY A 36 -34.04 -41.29 -35.07
C GLY A 36 -33.96 -40.94 -33.58
N THR A 37 -33.80 -41.95 -32.73
CA THR A 37 -33.54 -41.75 -31.30
C THR A 37 -32.37 -40.77 -31.12
N PRO A 38 -32.53 -39.68 -30.35
CA PRO A 38 -31.41 -38.80 -30.02
C PRO A 38 -30.27 -39.64 -29.42
N GLY A 39 -29.07 -39.51 -29.97
CA GLY A 39 -27.88 -40.10 -29.36
C GLY A 39 -27.73 -39.56 -27.94
N GLU A 40 -27.28 -40.40 -27.01
CA GLU A 40 -26.94 -39.93 -25.67
C GLU A 40 -25.97 -38.74 -25.78
N PRO A 41 -26.18 -37.65 -25.02
CA PRO A 41 -25.20 -36.58 -24.93
C PRO A 41 -23.85 -37.19 -24.56
N GLY A 42 -22.84 -36.99 -25.41
CA GLY A 42 -21.48 -37.41 -25.09
C GLY A 42 -21.09 -36.82 -23.73
N LYS A 43 -20.52 -37.64 -22.85
CA LYS A 43 -19.82 -37.15 -21.65
C LYS A 43 -18.91 -35.98 -22.09
N PRO A 44 -18.86 -34.86 -21.36
CA PRO A 44 -17.86 -33.83 -21.62
C PRO A 44 -16.50 -34.52 -21.69
N GLY A 45 -15.85 -34.44 -22.85
CA GLY A 45 -14.53 -35.01 -23.03
C GLY A 45 -13.59 -34.29 -22.08
N THR A 46 -12.98 -35.03 -21.16
CA THR A 46 -11.76 -34.56 -20.49
C THR A 46 -10.71 -34.44 -21.59
N ASN A 47 -10.14 -33.25 -21.76
CA ASN A 47 -8.98 -33.09 -22.64
C ASN A 47 -7.90 -34.12 -22.24
N PRO A 48 -7.14 -34.65 -23.19
CA PRO A 48 -6.08 -35.60 -22.86
C PRO A 48 -5.08 -34.94 -21.88
N PRO A 49 -4.56 -35.69 -20.90
CA PRO A 49 -3.58 -35.16 -19.97
C PRO A 49 -2.34 -34.64 -20.68
N VAL A 50 -1.76 -33.58 -20.14
CA VAL A 50 -0.53 -32.96 -20.65
C VAL A 50 0.67 -33.39 -19.82
N THR A 51 1.86 -33.38 -20.41
CA THR A 51 3.14 -33.63 -19.71
C THR A 51 4.06 -32.41 -19.73
N GLN A 52 3.56 -31.29 -20.27
CA GLN A 52 4.24 -30.00 -20.30
C GLN A 52 3.28 -28.92 -19.82
N SER A 53 3.79 -27.98 -19.03
CA SER A 53 2.98 -26.92 -18.44
C SER A 53 3.87 -25.72 -18.11
N VAL A 54 3.39 -24.52 -18.45
CA VAL A 54 4.06 -23.26 -18.08
C VAL A 54 3.51 -22.67 -16.79
N GLU A 55 2.31 -23.09 -16.37
CA GLU A 55 1.77 -22.86 -15.03
C GLU A 55 1.16 -24.12 -14.44
N THR A 56 1.37 -24.35 -13.14
CA THR A 56 0.90 -25.55 -12.46
C THR A 56 0.02 -25.19 -11.28
N GLN A 57 -1.23 -25.66 -11.33
CA GLN A 57 -2.24 -25.50 -10.30
C GLN A 57 -2.38 -26.81 -9.52
N VAL A 58 -2.56 -26.73 -8.21
CA VAL A 58 -2.63 -27.91 -7.33
C VAL A 58 -3.87 -27.80 -6.47
N LYS A 59 -4.64 -28.90 -6.41
CA LYS A 59 -5.80 -29.03 -5.56
C LYS A 59 -5.59 -30.21 -4.62
N VAL A 60 -5.38 -29.93 -3.33
CA VAL A 60 -5.24 -30.97 -2.32
C VAL A 60 -6.62 -31.56 -2.02
N ILE A 61 -6.74 -32.87 -2.18
CA ILE A 61 -7.94 -33.66 -1.91
C ILE A 61 -7.96 -34.07 -0.44
N ASN A 62 -6.83 -34.56 0.07
CA ASN A 62 -6.69 -35.00 1.44
C ASN A 62 -5.23 -34.88 1.92
N TYR A 63 -5.04 -34.79 3.23
CA TYR A 63 -3.73 -35.00 3.85
C TYR A 63 -3.89 -35.77 5.17
N THR A 64 -2.87 -36.52 5.58
CA THR A 64 -2.90 -37.26 6.84
C THR A 64 -1.53 -37.27 7.49
N LEU A 65 -1.49 -36.94 8.78
CA LEU A 65 -0.29 -37.07 9.62
C LEU A 65 -0.30 -38.43 10.29
N GLY A 66 0.80 -39.16 10.18
CA GLY A 66 1.01 -40.46 10.81
C GLY A 66 2.35 -40.52 11.53
N GLU A 67 2.61 -41.61 12.25
CA GLU A 67 3.90 -41.82 12.90
C GLU A 67 5.04 -41.78 11.90
N GLY A 68 5.93 -40.81 12.04
CA GLY A 68 7.11 -40.61 11.20
C GLY A 68 6.81 -40.23 9.75
N LYS A 69 5.59 -39.78 9.40
CA LYS A 69 5.24 -39.43 8.01
C LYS A 69 4.05 -38.48 7.86
N VAL A 70 3.97 -37.86 6.67
CA VAL A 70 2.77 -37.20 6.15
C VAL A 70 2.42 -37.77 4.77
N SER A 71 1.12 -37.94 4.50
CA SER A 71 0.60 -38.34 3.20
C SER A 71 -0.28 -37.23 2.63
N TYR A 72 -0.15 -36.97 1.33
CA TYR A 72 -0.99 -36.04 0.57
C TYR A 72 -1.64 -36.77 -0.59
N GLU A 73 -2.90 -36.46 -0.86
CA GLU A 73 -3.64 -36.82 -2.07
C GLU A 73 -4.02 -35.51 -2.77
N PHE A 74 -3.68 -35.36 -4.04
CA PHE A 74 -3.88 -34.11 -4.76
C PHE A 74 -4.03 -34.30 -6.28
N GLU A 75 -4.70 -33.33 -6.89
CA GLU A 75 -4.88 -33.20 -8.34
C GLU A 75 -4.03 -32.02 -8.86
N VAL A 76 -3.48 -32.16 -10.07
CA VAL A 76 -2.62 -31.15 -10.70
C VAL A 76 -3.12 -30.82 -12.11
N THR A 77 -3.22 -29.52 -12.42
CA THR A 77 -3.66 -29.03 -13.75
C THR A 77 -2.76 -27.93 -14.30
N ASP A 78 -2.77 -27.73 -15.62
CA ASP A 78 -2.02 -26.70 -16.33
C ASP A 78 -2.74 -25.33 -16.37
N GLU A 79 -2.24 -24.36 -17.16
CA GLU A 79 -2.87 -23.06 -17.36
C GLU A 79 -4.25 -23.09 -18.05
N ASN A 80 -4.59 -24.20 -18.73
CA ASN A 80 -5.86 -24.40 -19.44
C ASN A 80 -6.87 -25.20 -18.61
N GLY A 81 -6.44 -25.77 -17.48
CA GLY A 81 -7.24 -26.66 -16.64
C GLY A 81 -7.15 -28.13 -17.07
N ASP A 82 -6.21 -28.48 -17.94
CA ASP A 82 -5.95 -29.85 -18.37
C ASP A 82 -5.12 -30.58 -17.31
N LEU A 83 -5.42 -31.87 -17.09
CA LEU A 83 -4.74 -32.70 -16.08
C LEU A 83 -3.25 -32.89 -16.44
N ILE A 84 -2.36 -32.78 -15.46
CA ILE A 84 -0.91 -32.94 -15.68
C ILE A 84 -0.46 -34.35 -15.26
N ASN A 85 0.11 -35.08 -16.21
CA ASN A 85 0.75 -36.38 -15.97
C ASN A 85 2.29 -36.25 -15.89
N GLU A 86 2.97 -37.32 -15.46
CA GLU A 86 4.44 -37.39 -15.36
C GLU A 86 5.07 -36.37 -14.39
N LEU A 87 4.34 -35.94 -13.36
CA LEU A 87 4.90 -35.14 -12.28
C LEU A 87 6.03 -35.91 -11.58
N THR A 88 7.24 -35.35 -11.58
CA THR A 88 8.39 -35.94 -10.88
C THR A 88 8.73 -35.23 -9.60
N ASP A 89 8.43 -33.94 -9.51
CA ASP A 89 8.99 -33.06 -8.47
C ASP A 89 7.91 -32.66 -7.46
N VAL A 90 8.16 -32.98 -6.19
CA VAL A 90 7.28 -32.61 -5.07
C VAL A 90 8.11 -32.32 -3.83
N GLN A 91 7.69 -31.31 -3.07
CA GLN A 91 8.20 -30.99 -1.75
C GLN A 91 7.07 -30.94 -0.74
N ALA A 92 7.29 -31.55 0.41
CA ALA A 92 6.41 -31.45 1.56
C ALA A 92 7.18 -30.91 2.77
N LYS A 93 6.51 -30.10 3.58
CA LYS A 93 7.06 -29.57 4.83
C LYS A 93 6.00 -29.58 5.92
N VAL A 94 6.42 -29.88 7.15
CA VAL A 94 5.61 -29.75 8.35
C VAL A 94 6.41 -28.97 9.39
N ALA A 95 5.92 -27.80 9.77
CA ALA A 95 6.46 -27.06 10.92
C ALA A 95 5.56 -27.32 12.13
N ALA A 96 6.06 -28.08 13.10
CA ALA A 96 5.32 -28.43 14.30
C ALA A 96 5.17 -27.23 15.23
N LEU A 97 3.97 -27.06 15.79
CA LEU A 97 3.69 -26.12 16.86
C LEU A 97 4.18 -26.72 18.18
N THR A 98 5.14 -26.06 18.81
CA THR A 98 5.70 -26.44 20.11
C THR A 98 5.42 -25.36 21.14
N ALA A 99 5.78 -25.61 22.40
CA ALA A 99 5.78 -24.57 23.44
C ALA A 99 6.69 -23.37 23.09
N LYS A 100 7.67 -23.54 22.21
CA LYS A 100 8.55 -22.48 21.70
C LYS A 100 8.08 -21.87 20.37
N GLY A 101 6.85 -22.18 19.95
CA GLY A 101 6.28 -21.78 18.66
C GLY A 101 6.56 -22.78 17.54
N PHE A 102 6.45 -22.32 16.30
CA PHE A 102 6.62 -23.17 15.12
C PHE A 102 8.09 -23.51 14.86
N ILE A 103 8.37 -24.80 14.74
CA ILE A 103 9.71 -25.33 14.48
C ILE A 103 9.62 -26.36 13.35
N LEU A 104 10.56 -26.24 12.41
CA LEU A 104 10.84 -27.25 11.40
C LEU A 104 12.35 -27.48 11.42
N ASN A 105 12.79 -28.59 11.99
CA ASN A 105 14.21 -28.94 12.00
C ASN A 105 14.64 -29.53 10.65
N ARG A 106 15.93 -29.39 10.35
CA ARG A 106 16.56 -30.15 9.27
C ARG A 106 17.17 -31.38 9.90
N ASP A 107 17.10 -32.52 9.21
CA ASP A 107 17.90 -33.67 9.61
C ASP A 107 19.38 -33.34 9.45
N GLU A 108 20.15 -33.59 10.51
CA GLU A 108 21.58 -33.31 10.57
C GLU A 108 22.39 -34.62 10.54
N ASN A 109 23.60 -34.53 9.99
CA ASN A 109 24.52 -35.67 10.05
C ASN A 109 25.00 -35.89 11.49
N PRO A 110 25.42 -37.11 11.86
CA PRO A 110 25.95 -37.40 13.19
C PRO A 110 27.05 -36.43 13.62
N ILE A 111 26.92 -35.87 14.82
CA ILE A 111 27.89 -34.94 15.43
C ILE A 111 28.63 -35.69 16.53
N ASN A 112 29.96 -35.72 16.46
CA ASN A 112 30.82 -36.41 17.45
C ASN A 112 30.45 -37.89 17.69
N GLY A 113 29.92 -38.57 16.66
CA GLY A 113 29.49 -39.98 16.75
C GLY A 113 28.13 -40.20 17.42
N VAL A 114 27.39 -39.14 17.70
CA VAL A 114 25.99 -39.19 18.16
C VAL A 114 25.10 -38.97 16.93
N GLU A 115 24.10 -39.82 16.73
CA GLU A 115 23.06 -39.63 15.71
C GLU A 115 22.17 -38.44 16.07
N ASP A 116 21.61 -37.77 15.06
CA ASP A 116 20.66 -36.69 15.29
C ASP A 116 19.50 -37.21 16.15
N ASN A 117 19.27 -36.50 17.26
CA ASN A 117 18.26 -36.84 18.25
C ASN A 117 17.19 -35.75 18.38
N VAL A 118 17.16 -34.78 17.45
CA VAL A 118 16.24 -33.64 17.49
C VAL A 118 15.41 -33.55 16.21
N HIS A 119 14.34 -34.35 16.16
CA HIS A 119 13.38 -34.31 15.06
C HIS A 119 12.09 -33.58 15.49
N ILE A 120 11.88 -32.39 14.92
CA ILE A 120 10.68 -31.57 15.16
C ILE A 120 10.15 -31.11 13.80
N GLY A 121 8.97 -31.61 13.41
CA GLY A 121 8.47 -31.40 12.05
C GLY A 121 9.30 -32.16 11.01
N GLY A 122 9.40 -31.61 9.79
CA GLY A 122 10.25 -32.18 8.75
C GLY A 122 10.11 -31.48 7.39
N ALA A 123 11.11 -31.67 6.52
CA ALA A 123 11.10 -31.23 5.13
C ALA A 123 11.61 -32.33 4.21
N VAL A 124 10.78 -32.70 3.23
CA VAL A 124 10.99 -33.86 2.36
C VAL A 124 10.82 -33.44 0.92
N THR A 125 11.63 -34.01 0.04
CA THR A 125 11.40 -33.94 -1.41
C THR A 125 11.18 -35.35 -1.96
N GLN A 126 10.79 -35.46 -3.23
CA GLN A 126 10.71 -36.75 -3.93
C GLN A 126 12.02 -37.55 -3.88
N ALA A 127 13.17 -36.88 -3.70
CA ALA A 127 14.48 -37.48 -3.71
C ALA A 127 14.93 -37.98 -2.32
N THR A 128 14.17 -37.68 -1.26
CA THR A 128 14.45 -38.16 0.09
C THR A 128 14.23 -39.67 0.16
N GLU A 129 15.13 -40.39 0.83
CA GLU A 129 14.99 -41.83 1.02
C GLU A 129 13.67 -42.17 1.73
N GLY A 130 12.93 -43.13 1.18
CA GLY A 130 11.62 -43.55 1.68
C GLY A 130 10.44 -42.68 1.22
N ALA A 131 10.66 -41.58 0.50
CA ALA A 131 9.58 -40.80 -0.10
C ALA A 131 9.04 -41.49 -1.36
N THR A 132 7.72 -41.48 -1.56
CA THR A 132 7.08 -42.09 -2.73
C THR A 132 6.01 -41.17 -3.32
N LEU A 133 6.19 -40.77 -4.59
CA LEU A 133 5.19 -40.09 -5.39
C LEU A 133 4.57 -41.09 -6.37
N THR A 134 3.26 -41.32 -6.25
CA THR A 134 2.51 -42.28 -7.06
C THR A 134 1.42 -41.57 -7.82
N GLN A 135 1.41 -41.67 -9.15
CA GLN A 135 0.26 -41.28 -9.96
C GLN A 135 -0.80 -42.38 -9.85
N VAL A 136 -1.97 -42.05 -9.32
CA VAL A 136 -3.06 -43.01 -9.08
C VAL A 136 -4.16 -42.93 -10.14
N ASP A 137 -4.30 -41.79 -10.80
CA ASP A 137 -5.15 -41.56 -11.98
C ASP A 137 -4.54 -40.40 -12.78
N ASP A 138 -5.12 -40.06 -13.94
CA ASP A 138 -4.70 -38.89 -14.72
C ASP A 138 -4.78 -37.60 -13.88
N GLY A 139 -3.65 -36.88 -13.78
CA GLY A 139 -3.52 -35.69 -12.95
C GLY A 139 -3.58 -35.92 -11.43
N HIS A 140 -3.80 -37.15 -10.96
CA HIS A 140 -4.06 -37.47 -9.55
C HIS A 140 -2.87 -38.20 -8.93
N TYR A 141 -2.42 -37.70 -7.78
CA TYR A 141 -1.19 -38.15 -7.13
C TYR A 141 -1.38 -38.39 -5.64
N ILE A 142 -0.68 -39.41 -5.15
CA ILE A 142 -0.43 -39.64 -3.73
C ILE A 142 1.06 -39.45 -3.46
N PHE A 143 1.39 -38.57 -2.52
CA PHE A 143 2.76 -38.39 -2.03
C PHE A 143 2.87 -38.83 -0.57
N GLU A 144 3.66 -39.86 -0.31
CA GLU A 144 4.04 -40.24 1.06
C GLU A 144 5.44 -39.70 1.35
N ALA A 145 5.54 -38.91 2.42
CA ALA A 145 6.76 -38.21 2.80
C ALA A 145 7.20 -38.61 4.23
N PRO A 146 8.34 -39.31 4.39
CA PRO A 146 8.87 -39.70 5.69
C PRO A 146 9.40 -38.49 6.45
N MET A 147 8.89 -38.25 7.67
CA MET A 147 9.25 -37.14 8.54
C MET A 147 9.31 -37.61 9.99
N ALA A 148 10.50 -37.94 10.50
CA ALA A 148 10.69 -38.53 11.83
C ALA A 148 10.08 -37.68 12.98
N GLY A 149 10.08 -36.35 12.82
CA GLY A 149 9.54 -35.40 13.81
C GLY A 149 8.03 -35.16 13.73
N VAL A 150 7.29 -35.99 12.98
CA VAL A 150 5.83 -35.88 12.78
C VAL A 150 5.12 -37.14 13.28
N ASN A 151 3.97 -36.95 13.92
CA ASN A 151 3.06 -38.01 14.35
C ASN A 151 1.59 -37.57 14.15
N ALA A 152 0.63 -38.46 14.44
CA ALA A 152 -0.79 -38.19 14.25
C ALA A 152 -1.36 -37.04 15.12
N ALA A 153 -0.69 -36.72 16.24
CA ALA A 153 -1.09 -35.63 17.14
C ALA A 153 -0.36 -34.31 16.84
N THR A 154 0.49 -34.28 15.80
CA THR A 154 1.28 -33.09 15.46
C THR A 154 0.37 -31.97 14.98
N GLU A 155 0.29 -30.90 15.76
CA GLU A 155 -0.31 -29.64 15.33
C GLU A 155 0.77 -28.77 14.66
N GLY A 156 0.45 -28.04 13.59
CA GLY A 156 1.46 -27.27 12.88
C GLY A 156 1.04 -26.75 11.52
N ILE A 157 1.99 -26.11 10.82
CA ILE A 157 1.82 -25.69 9.44
C ILE A 157 2.18 -26.86 8.53
N VAL A 158 1.23 -27.30 7.72
CA VAL A 158 1.38 -28.35 6.71
C VAL A 158 1.48 -27.69 5.35
N TRP A 159 2.50 -28.06 4.57
CA TRP A 159 2.89 -27.33 3.37
C TRP A 159 3.26 -28.28 2.22
N LEU A 160 2.82 -27.94 1.01
CA LEU A 160 3.04 -28.73 -0.21
C LEU A 160 3.46 -27.81 -1.37
N ARG A 161 4.31 -28.33 -2.26
CA ARG A 161 4.60 -27.71 -3.56
C ARG A 161 5.00 -28.76 -4.57
N VAL A 162 4.55 -28.61 -5.81
CA VAL A 162 4.86 -29.55 -6.91
C VAL A 162 5.48 -28.85 -8.11
N GLY A 163 6.14 -29.64 -8.96
CA GLY A 163 6.74 -29.21 -10.21
C GLY A 163 8.03 -28.40 -10.02
N GLY A 164 8.52 -27.81 -11.11
CA GLY A 164 9.76 -27.04 -11.16
C GLY A 164 10.93 -27.77 -11.79
N ASN A 165 10.63 -28.72 -12.69
CA ASN A 165 11.57 -29.29 -13.64
C ASN A 165 11.41 -28.58 -15.01
N ASP A 166 12.11 -29.06 -16.05
CA ASP A 166 12.08 -28.43 -17.39
C ASP A 166 10.74 -28.61 -18.13
N ALA A 167 9.91 -29.58 -17.73
CA ALA A 167 8.66 -29.92 -18.40
C ALA A 167 7.44 -29.29 -17.73
N ILE A 168 7.38 -29.36 -16.39
CA ILE A 168 6.25 -28.92 -15.57
C ILE A 168 6.72 -27.78 -14.69
N ALA A 169 6.10 -26.62 -14.89
CA ALA A 169 6.37 -25.41 -14.12
C ALA A 169 6.21 -25.65 -12.61
N ARG A 170 6.89 -24.80 -11.82
CA ARG A 170 6.75 -24.88 -10.37
C ARG A 170 5.44 -24.24 -9.95
N SER A 171 4.58 -25.00 -9.28
CA SER A 171 3.38 -24.47 -8.64
C SER A 171 3.68 -23.39 -7.59
N LYS A 172 2.66 -22.64 -7.19
CA LYS A 172 2.73 -21.85 -5.96
C LYS A 172 2.85 -22.77 -4.75
N ALA A 173 3.48 -22.26 -3.70
CA ALA A 173 3.54 -22.97 -2.44
C ALA A 173 2.14 -23.03 -1.82
N LEU A 174 1.73 -24.18 -1.26
CA LEU A 174 0.43 -24.33 -0.61
C LEU A 174 0.59 -24.57 0.89
N VAL A 175 -0.16 -23.81 1.68
CA VAL A 175 -0.41 -24.08 3.10
C VAL A 175 -1.69 -24.89 3.19
N VAL A 176 -1.52 -26.20 3.35
CA VAL A 176 -2.62 -27.17 3.41
C VAL A 176 -3.35 -27.09 4.75
N ASN A 177 -2.62 -26.86 5.83
CA ASN A 177 -3.19 -26.67 7.15
C ASN A 177 -2.33 -25.71 7.98
N LYS A 178 -2.97 -24.99 8.90
CA LYS A 178 -2.31 -24.19 9.93
C LYS A 178 -3.23 -24.08 11.15
N PRO A 179 -2.70 -24.05 12.38
CA PRO A 179 -3.51 -23.80 13.56
C PRO A 179 -3.98 -22.34 13.60
N GLU A 180 -5.17 -22.11 14.13
CA GLU A 180 -5.74 -20.77 14.31
C GLU A 180 -5.26 -20.13 15.63
N GLY A 181 -5.26 -18.80 15.69
CA GLY A 181 -4.92 -18.05 16.92
C GLY A 181 -3.43 -18.05 17.31
N GLN A 182 -2.55 -18.68 16.52
CA GLN A 182 -1.10 -18.74 16.81
C GLN A 182 -0.30 -17.57 16.22
N PHE A 183 -0.96 -16.65 15.51
CA PHE A 183 -0.33 -15.52 14.82
C PHE A 183 -0.81 -14.21 15.44
N SER A 184 0.10 -13.37 15.92
CA SER A 184 -0.23 -12.01 16.39
C SER A 184 -0.32 -10.97 15.27
N THR A 185 -0.08 -11.38 14.02
CA THR A 185 -0.10 -10.57 12.80
C THR A 185 -0.86 -11.33 11.72
N THR A 186 -1.31 -10.64 10.67
CA THR A 186 -2.06 -11.25 9.57
C THR A 186 -1.40 -10.99 8.21
N THR A 187 -1.77 -11.77 7.18
CA THR A 187 -1.31 -11.51 5.81
C THR A 187 -1.74 -10.11 5.38
N GLU A 188 -2.96 -9.71 5.73
CA GLU A 188 -3.54 -8.42 5.39
C GLU A 188 -2.75 -7.27 6.01
N ALA A 189 -2.27 -7.40 7.25
CA ALA A 189 -1.44 -6.40 7.90
C ALA A 189 -0.12 -6.18 7.15
N CYS A 190 0.52 -7.25 6.68
CA CYS A 190 1.72 -7.15 5.84
C CYS A 190 1.39 -6.51 4.47
N TYR A 191 0.28 -6.96 3.85
CA TYR A 191 -0.12 -6.58 2.50
C TYR A 191 -0.73 -5.18 2.42
N ALA A 192 -1.01 -4.56 3.58
CA ALA A 192 -1.40 -3.16 3.68
C ALA A 192 -0.35 -2.22 3.07
N CYS A 193 0.94 -2.59 3.12
CA CYS A 193 2.02 -1.90 2.40
C CYS A 193 2.70 -2.79 1.35
N HIS A 194 2.72 -4.12 1.53
CA HIS A 194 3.31 -5.08 0.58
C HIS A 194 2.27 -5.70 -0.35
N VAL A 195 1.64 -4.87 -1.19
CA VAL A 195 0.55 -5.24 -2.11
C VAL A 195 0.74 -6.58 -2.83
N ASP A 196 1.96 -6.86 -3.30
CA ASP A 196 2.32 -8.20 -3.78
C ASP A 196 3.79 -8.52 -3.51
N TYR A 197 4.03 -9.34 -2.48
CA TYR A 197 5.39 -9.78 -2.16
C TYR A 197 5.96 -10.76 -3.20
N SER A 198 5.12 -11.47 -3.97
CA SER A 198 5.61 -12.49 -4.92
C SER A 198 6.35 -11.89 -6.13
N LEU A 199 6.07 -10.62 -6.42
CA LEU A 199 6.75 -9.83 -7.45
C LEU A 199 7.90 -8.97 -6.88
N SER A 200 8.18 -9.12 -5.59
CA SER A 200 9.24 -8.37 -4.92
C SER A 200 10.61 -8.79 -5.46
N PRO A 201 11.56 -7.84 -5.62
CA PRO A 201 12.94 -8.18 -5.98
C PRO A 201 13.71 -8.86 -4.82
N ARG A 202 13.03 -9.14 -3.69
CA ARG A 202 13.62 -9.73 -2.50
C ARG A 202 13.75 -11.25 -2.64
N ARG A 203 14.67 -11.83 -1.85
CA ARG A 203 14.92 -13.27 -1.86
C ARG A 203 13.64 -14.05 -1.54
N HIS A 204 13.47 -15.19 -2.19
CA HIS A 204 12.37 -16.13 -1.92
C HIS A 204 10.95 -15.56 -2.16
N ALA A 205 10.80 -14.52 -2.99
CA ALA A 205 9.47 -14.04 -3.41
C ALA A 205 8.60 -15.16 -4.02
N SER A 206 9.22 -16.14 -4.69
CA SER A 206 8.55 -17.33 -5.22
C SER A 206 8.03 -18.31 -4.15
N TYR A 207 8.26 -18.07 -2.86
CA TYR A 207 7.76 -18.88 -1.74
C TYR A 207 6.55 -18.26 -1.05
N VAL A 208 6.03 -17.13 -1.54
CA VAL A 208 4.70 -16.65 -1.12
C VAL A 208 3.72 -17.79 -1.38
N ALA A 209 3.08 -18.24 -0.30
CA ALA A 209 2.18 -19.38 -0.34
C ALA A 209 0.74 -18.93 -0.47
N GLU A 210 -0.11 -19.86 -0.91
CA GLU A 210 -1.55 -19.76 -0.91
C GLU A 210 -2.15 -20.79 0.04
N GLY A 211 -3.37 -20.56 0.51
CA GLY A 211 -4.16 -21.58 1.17
C GLY A 211 -4.90 -22.46 0.16
N MET A 212 -5.72 -23.38 0.67
CA MET A 212 -6.46 -24.32 -0.16
C MET A 212 -7.54 -23.67 -1.03
N ASP A 213 -7.99 -22.45 -0.69
CA ASP A 213 -8.98 -21.69 -1.45
C ASP A 213 -8.33 -20.69 -2.43
N GLY A 214 -7.00 -20.74 -2.58
CA GLY A 214 -6.22 -19.83 -3.43
C GLY A 214 -5.99 -18.44 -2.81
N GLU A 215 -6.35 -18.24 -1.54
CA GLU A 215 -6.08 -17.01 -0.82
C GLU A 215 -4.60 -16.90 -0.45
N VAL A 216 -4.03 -15.69 -0.48
CA VAL A 216 -2.62 -15.51 -0.11
C VAL A 216 -2.40 -15.83 1.37
N ASN A 217 -1.46 -16.73 1.65
CA ASN A 217 -1.11 -17.17 3.00
C ASN A 217 0.37 -16.89 3.28
N PHE A 218 0.71 -15.61 3.20
CA PHE A 218 2.09 -15.11 3.27
C PHE A 218 2.80 -15.50 4.57
N LEU A 219 2.13 -15.31 5.71
CA LEU A 219 2.73 -15.53 7.02
C LEU A 219 3.06 -17.00 7.25
N ALA A 220 2.09 -17.90 7.08
CA ALA A 220 2.32 -19.33 7.30
C ALA A 220 3.32 -19.89 6.27
N GLY A 221 3.25 -19.45 5.01
CA GLY A 221 4.20 -19.81 3.97
C GLY A 221 5.65 -19.44 4.30
N CYS A 222 5.86 -18.32 5.00
CA CYS A 222 7.20 -17.93 5.47
C CYS A 222 7.58 -18.65 6.77
N LEU A 223 6.65 -18.73 7.73
CA LEU A 223 6.87 -19.27 9.08
C LEU A 223 7.21 -20.76 9.09
N VAL A 224 6.80 -21.50 8.05
CA VAL A 224 7.18 -22.92 7.88
C VAL A 224 8.70 -23.12 7.84
N CYS A 225 9.46 -22.14 7.33
CA CYS A 225 10.93 -22.19 7.30
C CYS A 225 11.56 -21.17 8.26
N HIS A 226 11.03 -19.95 8.29
CA HIS A 226 11.44 -18.88 9.17
C HIS A 226 10.74 -19.00 10.52
N GLY A 227 10.91 -20.16 11.16
CA GLY A 227 10.23 -20.54 12.39
C GLY A 227 10.46 -19.58 13.57
N SER A 228 9.89 -19.96 14.70
CA SER A 228 9.88 -19.17 15.93
C SER A 228 11.22 -19.19 16.66
N VAL A 229 12.01 -20.25 16.45
CA VAL A 229 13.35 -20.43 17.02
C VAL A 229 14.37 -20.48 15.89
N SER A 230 15.49 -19.80 16.07
CA SER A 230 16.59 -19.78 15.10
C SER A 230 17.25 -21.15 14.97
N ARG A 231 17.61 -21.56 13.75
CA ARG A 231 18.49 -22.73 13.53
C ARG A 231 19.81 -22.68 14.30
N ALA A 232 20.27 -21.48 14.68
CA ALA A 232 21.52 -21.34 15.42
C ALA A 232 21.40 -21.75 16.90
N ALA A 233 20.19 -21.99 17.41
CA ALA A 233 19.98 -22.53 18.74
C ALA A 233 20.23 -24.05 18.71
N THR A 234 21.15 -24.54 19.54
CA THR A 234 21.53 -25.96 19.59
C THR A 234 21.33 -26.56 20.98
N ASN A 235 21.21 -27.90 21.05
CA ASN A 235 21.37 -28.65 22.29
C ASN A 235 22.85 -28.77 22.69
N ASP A 236 23.13 -29.49 23.78
CA ASP A 236 24.49 -29.68 24.30
C ASP A 236 25.39 -30.47 23.35
N GLU A 237 24.78 -31.35 22.53
CA GLU A 237 25.45 -32.13 21.50
C GLU A 237 25.75 -31.32 20.22
N GLY A 238 25.15 -30.15 20.06
CA GLY A 238 25.35 -29.24 18.93
C GLY A 238 24.31 -29.36 17.80
N PHE A 239 23.29 -30.22 17.96
CA PHE A 239 22.17 -30.31 17.02
C PHE A 239 21.22 -29.13 17.17
N SER A 240 20.71 -28.62 16.05
CA SER A 240 19.74 -27.54 16.03
C SER A 240 18.46 -27.94 16.75
N ILE A 241 18.05 -27.13 17.73
CA ILE A 241 16.73 -27.22 18.38
C ILE A 241 15.76 -26.17 17.84
N GLY A 242 16.16 -25.45 16.79
CA GLY A 242 15.37 -24.41 16.14
C GLY A 242 15.03 -24.72 14.69
N GLY A 243 14.26 -23.81 14.08
CA GLY A 243 13.67 -24.03 12.75
C GLY A 243 14.67 -24.08 11.60
N TYR A 244 14.14 -24.14 10.38
CA TYR A 244 14.92 -24.38 9.15
C TYR A 244 15.91 -23.26 8.83
N ALA A 245 15.58 -22.03 9.22
CA ALA A 245 16.35 -20.82 8.93
C ALA A 245 16.96 -20.20 10.19
N THR A 246 18.13 -19.56 10.03
CA THR A 246 18.78 -18.81 11.11
C THR A 246 18.03 -17.54 11.48
N ASN A 247 17.43 -16.84 10.51
CA ASN A 247 16.59 -15.68 10.82
C ASN A 247 15.14 -16.14 11.01
N THR A 248 14.56 -15.86 12.16
CA THR A 248 13.13 -16.09 12.45
C THR A 248 12.28 -15.08 11.69
N LEU A 249 11.00 -15.37 11.48
CA LEU A 249 10.08 -14.43 10.82
C LEU A 249 9.93 -13.13 11.62
N SER A 250 9.87 -13.22 12.95
CA SER A 250 9.89 -12.06 13.86
C SER A 250 11.10 -11.15 13.59
N LYS A 251 12.29 -11.73 13.53
CA LYS A 251 13.52 -10.97 13.31
C LYS A 251 13.54 -10.26 11.96
N ILE A 252 13.07 -10.93 10.92
CA ILE A 252 12.92 -10.35 9.57
C ILE A 252 11.93 -9.19 9.60
N GLY A 253 10.77 -9.40 10.25
CA GLY A 253 9.72 -8.40 10.39
C GLY A 253 10.15 -7.17 11.20
N HIS A 254 11.00 -7.31 12.21
CA HIS A 254 11.44 -6.17 13.00
C HIS A 254 12.65 -5.46 12.39
N ILE A 255 13.74 -6.18 12.11
CA ILE A 255 15.02 -5.55 11.73
C ILE A 255 14.89 -4.77 10.42
N ASN A 256 14.17 -5.31 9.44
CA ASN A 256 14.02 -4.65 8.14
C ASN A 256 13.14 -3.39 8.19
N HIS A 257 12.38 -3.18 9.27
CA HIS A 257 11.48 -2.04 9.40
C HIS A 257 12.00 -0.96 10.36
N ARG A 258 13.10 -1.20 11.09
CA ARG A 258 13.73 -0.25 12.03
C ARG A 258 14.05 1.12 11.40
N GLU A 259 14.39 1.14 10.12
CA GLU A 259 14.85 2.33 9.37
C GLU A 259 14.07 2.53 8.05
N PHE A 260 12.80 2.13 8.01
CA PHE A 260 12.05 1.96 6.77
C PHE A 260 11.87 3.26 5.95
N SER A 261 11.19 4.26 6.52
CA SER A 261 10.96 5.53 5.83
C SER A 261 10.64 6.66 6.80
N LYS A 262 10.72 7.89 6.27
CA LYS A 262 10.18 9.07 6.94
C LYS A 262 8.68 8.86 7.25
N ASP A 263 8.26 9.32 8.43
CA ASP A 263 6.86 9.31 8.91
C ASP A 263 6.25 7.90 9.11
N PHE A 264 7.11 6.87 9.19
CA PHE A 264 6.77 5.52 9.67
C PHE A 264 7.33 5.33 11.09
N SER A 265 6.44 5.13 12.06
CA SER A 265 6.80 4.82 13.43
C SER A 265 6.90 3.32 13.64
N VAL A 266 8.13 2.84 13.82
CA VAL A 266 8.43 1.45 14.21
C VAL A 266 7.86 1.06 15.57
N LEU A 267 7.45 2.07 16.35
CA LEU A 267 6.80 1.92 17.65
C LEU A 267 5.28 1.78 17.53
N ASN A 268 4.71 1.94 16.33
CA ASN A 268 3.30 1.65 16.05
C ASN A 268 3.13 0.15 15.78
N CYS A 269 3.22 -0.64 16.84
CA CYS A 269 3.14 -2.10 16.73
C CYS A 269 1.82 -2.56 16.09
N SER A 270 0.73 -1.81 16.31
CA SER A 270 -0.61 -2.10 15.77
C SER A 270 -0.69 -2.00 14.25
N SER A 271 0.31 -1.42 13.57
CA SER A 271 0.40 -1.48 12.09
C SER A 271 0.62 -2.90 11.56
N CYS A 272 1.25 -3.78 12.34
CA CYS A 272 1.48 -5.17 11.95
C CYS A 272 0.76 -6.16 12.88
N HIS A 273 0.62 -5.80 14.16
CA HIS A 273 0.07 -6.67 15.19
C HIS A 273 -1.38 -6.29 15.54
N THR A 274 -2.33 -6.91 14.84
CA THR A 274 -3.77 -6.76 15.09
C THR A 274 -4.15 -7.22 16.49
N ASP A 275 -3.45 -8.24 16.98
CA ASP A 275 -3.63 -8.83 18.31
C ASP A 275 -2.37 -8.66 19.16
N ALA A 276 -2.55 -8.72 20.48
CA ALA A 276 -1.43 -8.63 21.40
C ALA A 276 -0.44 -9.79 21.15
N PRO A 277 0.87 -9.52 21.01
CA PRO A 277 1.85 -10.58 20.85
C PRO A 277 1.83 -11.58 22.02
N ILE A 278 1.43 -12.82 21.72
CA ILE A 278 1.25 -13.91 22.69
C ILE A 278 2.57 -14.42 23.31
N ASN A 279 3.72 -14.04 22.74
CA ASN A 279 5.04 -14.61 22.99
C ASN A 279 6.09 -13.52 23.23
N SER A 280 5.85 -12.64 24.20
CA SER A 280 6.68 -11.45 24.45
C SER A 280 7.45 -11.57 25.76
N ASN A 281 8.78 -11.65 25.67
CA ASN A 281 9.72 -11.58 26.79
C ASN A 281 10.82 -10.55 26.48
N PHE A 282 11.19 -9.76 27.48
CA PHE A 282 12.24 -8.74 27.37
C PHE A 282 13.59 -9.29 26.89
N THR A 283 13.89 -10.57 27.17
CA THR A 283 15.12 -11.25 26.73
C THR A 283 14.90 -12.23 25.57
N GLY A 284 13.65 -12.38 25.11
CA GLY A 284 13.25 -13.32 24.08
C GLY A 284 13.20 -12.72 22.67
N PRO A 285 12.86 -13.55 21.66
CA PRO A 285 12.67 -13.12 20.28
C PRO A 285 11.59 -12.03 20.19
N GLY A 286 11.73 -11.11 19.25
CA GLY A 286 10.85 -9.94 19.13
C GLY A 286 11.40 -8.69 19.83
N CYS A 287 11.65 -8.75 21.15
CA CYS A 287 12.14 -7.59 21.90
C CYS A 287 13.60 -7.29 21.57
N ILE A 288 14.47 -8.30 21.64
CA ILE A 288 15.89 -8.14 21.30
C ILE A 288 16.10 -7.84 19.81
N ASP A 289 15.13 -8.20 18.97
CA ASP A 289 15.18 -7.90 17.54
C ASP A 289 15.20 -6.39 17.31
N CYS A 290 14.80 -5.58 18.30
CA CYS A 290 14.83 -4.11 18.32
C CYS A 290 15.77 -3.54 19.41
N HIS A 291 15.83 -4.16 20.58
CA HIS A 291 16.57 -3.65 21.75
C HIS A 291 17.93 -4.31 21.99
N GLY A 292 18.20 -5.44 21.33
CA GLY A 292 19.48 -6.15 21.42
C GLY A 292 20.56 -5.51 20.56
N LYS A 293 21.82 -5.75 20.92
CA LYS A 293 22.96 -5.42 20.04
C LYS A 293 22.92 -6.32 18.81
N GLU A 294 23.45 -5.83 17.68
CA GLU A 294 23.59 -6.66 16.50
C GLU A 294 24.35 -7.96 16.83
N GLY A 295 23.85 -9.10 16.35
CA GLY A 295 24.41 -10.41 16.66
C GLY A 295 24.03 -11.00 18.02
N THR A 296 23.22 -10.32 18.84
CA THR A 296 22.71 -10.91 20.09
C THR A 296 21.85 -12.15 19.77
N PRO A 297 22.21 -13.34 20.28
CA PRO A 297 21.41 -14.55 20.07
C PRO A 297 20.01 -14.38 20.68
N ALA A 298 19.02 -14.96 20.03
CA ALA A 298 17.68 -14.98 20.58
C ALA A 298 17.54 -16.03 21.67
N GLY A 299 17.11 -15.60 22.86
CA GLY A 299 16.72 -16.50 23.93
C GLY A 299 15.43 -17.26 23.58
N ASP A 300 14.93 -18.07 24.52
CA ASP A 300 13.69 -18.83 24.33
C ASP A 300 12.47 -17.90 24.17
N ILE A 301 11.50 -18.36 23.37
CA ILE A 301 10.15 -17.80 23.40
C ILE A 301 9.52 -18.14 24.74
N VAL A 302 9.08 -17.11 25.46
CA VAL A 302 8.30 -17.26 26.69
C VAL A 302 6.91 -16.67 26.44
N PRO A 303 5.83 -17.40 26.79
CA PRO A 303 4.48 -16.87 26.70
C PRO A 303 4.34 -15.55 27.44
N SER A 304 3.59 -14.61 26.87
CA SER A 304 3.28 -13.34 27.51
C SER A 304 2.54 -13.60 28.82
N ASN A 305 2.88 -12.82 29.85
CA ASN A 305 2.15 -12.79 31.13
C ASN A 305 0.86 -11.95 31.06
N GLY A 306 0.35 -11.67 29.86
CA GLY A 306 -0.81 -10.81 29.63
C GLY A 306 -0.48 -9.33 29.46
N LEU A 307 0.81 -8.95 29.46
CA LEU A 307 1.23 -7.58 29.13
C LEU A 307 1.17 -7.34 27.62
N ASP A 308 0.42 -6.32 27.22
CA ASP A 308 0.38 -5.82 25.85
C ASP A 308 1.38 -4.67 25.67
N PHE A 309 2.50 -4.96 25.01
CA PHE A 309 3.57 -3.99 24.77
C PHE A 309 3.22 -2.95 23.70
N ARG A 310 2.15 -3.15 22.91
CA ARG A 310 1.75 -2.21 21.85
C ARG A 310 1.43 -0.84 22.45
N GLY A 311 0.57 -0.80 23.47
CA GLY A 311 0.18 0.44 24.13
C GLY A 311 1.35 1.20 24.78
N LEU A 312 2.34 0.49 25.32
CA LEU A 312 3.54 1.11 25.91
C LEU A 312 4.39 1.82 24.83
N HIS A 313 4.61 1.17 23.68
CA HIS A 313 5.39 1.74 22.59
C HIS A 313 4.64 2.87 21.88
N GLU A 314 3.33 2.73 21.68
CA GLU A 314 2.49 3.77 21.10
C GLU A 314 2.44 5.03 21.96
N GLN A 315 2.34 4.87 23.29
CA GLN A 315 2.41 5.99 24.23
C GLN A 315 3.76 6.70 24.14
N LYS A 316 4.87 5.95 24.15
CA LYS A 316 6.23 6.52 24.00
C LYS A 316 6.41 7.22 22.65
N ALA A 317 5.75 6.71 21.61
CA ALA A 317 5.78 7.30 20.28
C ALA A 317 4.94 8.56 20.16
N GLY A 318 4.04 8.83 21.12
CA GLY A 318 3.05 9.90 21.08
C GLY A 318 1.82 9.60 20.23
N ILE A 319 1.70 8.40 19.66
CA ILE A 319 0.69 8.05 18.65
C ILE A 319 -0.72 8.22 19.22
N THR A 320 -1.00 7.63 20.38
CA THR A 320 -2.33 7.73 21.04
C THR A 320 -2.73 9.19 21.30
N LYS A 321 -1.76 10.03 21.67
CA LYS A 321 -1.97 11.46 21.91
C LYS A 321 -2.25 12.22 20.62
N LEU A 322 -1.51 11.94 19.55
CA LEU A 322 -1.71 12.55 18.23
C LEU A 322 -3.06 12.13 17.62
N GLN A 323 -3.44 10.87 17.77
CA GLN A 323 -4.77 10.38 17.37
C GLN A 323 -5.88 11.06 18.17
N ALA A 324 -5.71 11.23 19.49
CA ALA A 324 -6.67 11.95 20.31
C ALA A 324 -6.80 13.44 19.91
N LEU A 325 -5.70 14.10 19.53
CA LEU A 325 -5.74 15.45 18.97
C LEU A 325 -6.50 15.48 17.65
N ARG A 326 -6.20 14.56 16.72
CA ARG A 326 -6.86 14.43 15.42
C ARG A 326 -8.37 14.26 15.56
N LEU A 327 -8.82 13.42 16.49
CA LEU A 327 -10.24 13.18 16.77
C LEU A 327 -10.89 14.27 17.62
N GLY A 328 -10.09 15.13 18.24
CA GLY A 328 -10.53 16.14 19.20
C GLY A 328 -10.98 17.46 18.58
N TYR A 329 -10.64 17.72 17.31
CA TYR A 329 -10.88 19.01 16.68
C TYR A 329 -11.35 18.90 15.23
N THR A 330 -12.04 19.94 14.77
CA THR A 330 -12.39 20.16 13.37
C THR A 330 -12.06 21.60 12.97
N VAL A 331 -11.79 21.82 11.68
CA VAL A 331 -11.48 23.14 11.12
C VAL A 331 -12.42 23.42 9.97
N ALA A 332 -12.92 24.64 9.90
CA ALA A 332 -13.76 25.11 8.80
C ALA A 332 -13.37 26.51 8.35
N LEU A 333 -13.74 26.84 7.12
CA LEU A 333 -13.61 28.17 6.53
C LEU A 333 -14.99 28.75 6.22
N SER A 334 -15.13 30.06 6.39
CA SER A 334 -16.27 30.79 5.82
C SER A 334 -16.20 30.84 4.30
N THR A 335 -17.34 31.07 3.65
CA THR A 335 -17.37 31.49 2.24
C THR A 335 -16.46 32.72 2.07
N PRO A 336 -15.67 32.81 0.98
CA PRO A 336 -14.82 33.97 0.75
C PRO A 336 -15.66 35.23 0.54
N GLU A 337 -15.21 36.35 1.11
CA GLU A 337 -15.88 37.64 1.07
C GLU A 337 -14.92 38.72 0.56
N SER A 338 -15.44 39.68 -0.20
CA SER A 338 -14.63 40.82 -0.66
C SER A 338 -14.43 41.81 0.48
N ASP A 339 -13.24 42.41 0.56
CA ASP A 339 -12.96 43.53 1.47
C ASP A 339 -13.52 44.88 0.96
N GLY A 340 -14.16 44.90 -0.22
CA GLY A 340 -14.70 46.10 -0.86
C GLY A 340 -13.66 46.97 -1.57
N ALA A 341 -12.37 46.65 -1.48
CA ALA A 341 -11.25 47.32 -2.12
C ALA A 341 -10.54 46.43 -3.17
N GLY A 342 -11.21 45.35 -3.60
CA GLY A 342 -10.70 44.36 -4.55
C GLY A 342 -9.87 43.24 -3.91
N GLY A 343 -9.73 43.23 -2.59
CA GLY A 343 -9.17 42.12 -1.83
C GLY A 343 -10.23 41.10 -1.41
N TRP A 344 -9.75 39.98 -0.88
CA TRP A 344 -10.57 38.84 -0.49
C TRP A 344 -10.15 38.29 0.87
N CYS A 345 -11.15 37.90 1.66
CA CYS A 345 -10.98 37.38 3.00
C CYS A 345 -11.73 36.05 3.18
N SER A 346 -11.26 35.22 4.11
CA SER A 346 -12.01 34.08 4.63
C SER A 346 -11.65 33.84 6.09
N THR A 347 -12.59 33.33 6.88
CA THR A 347 -12.49 33.19 8.32
C THR A 347 -12.34 31.74 8.73
N ILE A 348 -11.26 31.44 9.47
CA ILE A 348 -10.95 30.14 10.05
C ILE A 348 -11.70 30.00 11.37
N SER A 349 -12.42 28.89 11.52
CA SER A 349 -12.99 28.46 12.79
C SER A 349 -12.44 27.09 13.17
N VAL A 350 -12.17 26.90 14.46
CA VAL A 350 -11.73 25.63 15.03
C VAL A 350 -12.74 25.22 16.08
N LYS A 351 -13.28 24.00 15.98
CA LYS A 351 -14.22 23.46 16.96
C LYS A 351 -13.62 22.24 17.65
N ASP A 352 -13.92 22.06 18.93
CA ASP A 352 -13.66 20.81 19.62
C ASP A 352 -14.64 19.71 19.17
N LYS A 353 -14.45 18.49 19.66
CA LYS A 353 -15.30 17.33 19.36
C LYS A 353 -16.74 17.48 19.86
N GLU A 354 -16.97 18.33 20.85
CA GLU A 354 -18.31 18.70 21.33
C GLU A 354 -18.97 19.80 20.46
N GLY A 355 -18.24 20.39 19.52
CA GLY A 355 -18.70 21.42 18.60
C GLY A 355 -18.55 22.85 19.13
N ASN A 356 -17.90 23.06 20.28
CA ASN A 356 -17.64 24.38 20.84
C ASN A 356 -16.48 25.06 20.11
N LEU A 357 -16.56 26.38 19.99
CA LEU A 357 -15.52 27.16 19.33
C LEU A 357 -14.27 27.27 20.21
N VAL A 358 -13.11 26.91 19.64
CA VAL A 358 -11.79 27.06 20.24
C VAL A 358 -11.22 28.40 19.80
N ASN A 359 -10.92 29.27 20.77
CA ASN A 359 -10.37 30.59 20.47
C ASN A 359 -8.93 30.47 19.93
N ILE A 360 -8.73 30.77 18.66
CA ILE A 360 -7.45 30.62 17.96
C ILE A 360 -6.38 31.51 18.58
N GLY A 361 -6.66 32.80 18.77
CA GLY A 361 -5.68 33.78 19.28
C GLY A 361 -5.19 33.45 20.69
N ASN A 362 -6.10 33.07 21.60
CA ASN A 362 -5.75 32.69 22.96
C ASN A 362 -4.89 31.42 23.02
N ASN A 363 -5.11 30.50 22.07
CA ASN A 363 -4.40 29.22 21.98
C ASN A 363 -3.19 29.26 21.03
N TYR A 364 -2.88 30.42 20.42
CA TYR A 364 -1.80 30.56 19.45
C TYR A 364 -0.45 30.80 20.12
N ASN A 365 0.52 29.93 19.85
CA ASN A 365 1.91 30.10 20.23
C ASN A 365 2.69 30.79 19.10
N ALA A 366 2.95 32.08 19.26
CA ALA A 366 3.73 32.87 18.30
C ALA A 366 5.24 32.55 18.34
N ASP A 367 5.74 32.05 19.47
CA ASP A 367 7.16 31.74 19.71
C ASP A 367 7.46 30.25 19.51
N TYR A 368 6.61 29.52 18.80
CA TYR A 368 6.70 28.07 18.59
C TYR A 368 8.04 27.58 18.01
N ALA A 369 8.80 28.47 17.38
CA ALA A 369 10.13 28.20 16.86
C ALA A 369 11.22 28.09 17.96
N THR A 370 11.08 28.85 19.04
CA THR A 370 12.07 28.95 20.12
C THR A 370 11.58 28.37 21.44
N ALA A 371 10.30 28.56 21.77
CA ALA A 371 9.67 28.07 22.99
C ALA A 371 9.24 26.59 22.91
N GLY A 372 9.19 26.00 21.71
CA GLY A 372 8.72 24.63 21.51
C GLY A 372 7.22 24.48 21.85
N TYR A 373 6.85 23.31 22.40
CA TYR A 373 5.48 23.02 22.82
C TYR A 373 5.06 23.82 24.06
N VAL A 374 3.91 24.49 23.99
CA VAL A 374 3.29 25.20 25.13
C VAL A 374 1.86 24.68 25.30
N ALA A 375 1.60 23.93 26.38
CA ALA A 375 0.31 23.26 26.58
C ALA A 375 -0.91 24.20 26.58
N ALA A 376 -0.76 25.42 27.13
CA ALA A 376 -1.83 26.42 27.15
C ALA A 376 -2.02 27.13 25.80
N LYS A 377 -1.08 26.97 24.86
CA LYS A 377 -1.08 27.58 23.53
C LYS A 377 -0.68 26.53 22.47
N PRO A 378 -1.48 25.48 22.27
CA PRO A 378 -1.07 24.35 21.44
C PRO A 378 -1.03 24.67 19.94
N ILE A 379 -1.70 25.73 19.48
CA ILE A 379 -1.77 26.07 18.05
C ILE A 379 -0.48 26.78 17.64
N VAL A 380 0.26 26.20 16.69
CA VAL A 380 1.53 26.74 16.17
C VAL A 380 1.40 27.29 14.75
N TYR A 381 0.32 26.94 14.05
CA TYR A 381 -0.02 27.50 12.76
C TYR A 381 -1.53 27.65 12.63
N ALA A 382 -1.98 28.79 12.12
CA ALA A 382 -3.36 29.02 11.69
C ALA A 382 -3.34 30.08 10.58
N GLY A 383 -3.49 29.64 9.34
CA GLY A 383 -3.44 30.50 8.15
C GLY A 383 -4.23 29.92 6.99
N ALA A 384 -4.48 30.75 5.98
CA ALA A 384 -5.20 30.35 4.79
C ALA A 384 -4.54 30.89 3.52
N TYR A 385 -4.79 30.23 2.39
CA TYR A 385 -4.25 30.55 1.09
C TYR A 385 -5.40 30.80 0.11
N LEU A 386 -5.34 31.92 -0.61
CA LEU A 386 -6.25 32.22 -1.71
C LEU A 386 -5.77 31.49 -2.99
N HIS A 387 -6.66 30.69 -3.56
CA HIS A 387 -6.44 29.92 -4.78
C HIS A 387 -7.40 30.34 -5.89
N ALA A 388 -6.92 30.18 -7.12
CA ALA A 388 -7.77 30.11 -8.30
C ALA A 388 -8.18 28.66 -8.54
N TYR A 389 -9.44 28.45 -8.90
CA TYR A 389 -10.08 27.16 -9.06
C TYR A 389 -10.87 27.11 -10.35
N ASP A 390 -10.67 26.04 -11.13
CA ASP A 390 -11.36 25.81 -12.39
C ASP A 390 -11.40 24.31 -12.67
N ASN A 391 -12.50 23.81 -13.25
CA ASN A 391 -12.66 22.41 -13.65
C ASN A 391 -12.26 21.37 -12.57
N HIS A 392 -12.74 21.55 -11.34
CA HIS A 392 -12.45 20.66 -10.19
C HIS A 392 -10.97 20.60 -9.77
N GLY A 393 -10.17 21.62 -10.13
CA GLY A 393 -8.74 21.71 -9.82
C GLY A 393 -8.30 23.07 -9.31
N LEU A 394 -7.23 23.09 -8.50
CA LEU A 394 -6.52 24.33 -8.13
C LEU A 394 -5.56 24.71 -9.25
N VAL A 395 -5.86 25.81 -9.93
CA VAL A 395 -5.15 26.26 -11.15
C VAL A 395 -4.21 27.42 -10.90
N GLY A 396 -4.09 27.88 -9.66
CA GLY A 396 -3.13 28.90 -9.32
C GLY A 396 -3.28 29.37 -7.90
N ARG A 397 -2.30 30.14 -7.45
CA ARG A 397 -2.34 30.83 -6.16
C ARG A 397 -2.19 32.32 -6.41
N PRO A 398 -3.29 33.04 -6.70
CA PRO A 398 -3.22 34.46 -6.97
C PRO A 398 -2.86 35.26 -5.71
N GLY A 399 -3.18 34.78 -4.51
CA GLY A 399 -2.74 35.41 -3.26
C GLY A 399 -1.23 35.27 -3.04
N ALA A 400 -0.52 36.40 -3.06
CA ALA A 400 0.93 36.46 -2.95
C ALA A 400 1.42 35.86 -1.62
N ARG A 401 2.50 35.08 -1.67
CA ARG A 401 3.02 34.38 -0.49
C ARG A 401 3.45 35.36 0.60
N ASN A 402 3.03 35.10 1.85
CA ASN A 402 3.37 35.89 3.05
C ASN A 402 2.90 37.35 2.98
N SER A 403 1.88 37.64 2.18
CA SER A 403 1.29 38.97 2.04
C SER A 403 -0.09 39.07 2.72
N GLU A 404 -0.55 37.97 3.32
CA GLU A 404 -1.83 37.93 4.02
C GLU A 404 -1.80 38.73 5.32
N THR A 405 -2.92 39.38 5.63
CA THR A 405 -3.20 39.90 6.96
C THR A 405 -4.00 38.87 7.75
N LYS A 406 -3.62 38.63 9.01
CA LYS A 406 -4.31 37.71 9.92
C LYS A 406 -4.85 38.49 11.10
N THR A 407 -6.15 38.40 11.34
CA THR A 407 -6.83 39.09 12.43
C THR A 407 -7.50 38.07 13.33
N ASP A 408 -7.12 38.04 14.61
CA ASP A 408 -7.83 37.26 15.62
C ASP A 408 -9.07 38.04 16.07
N ASN A 409 -10.24 37.43 15.87
CA ASN A 409 -11.52 38.04 16.16
C ASN A 409 -11.91 37.82 17.62
N ALA A 410 -12.75 38.72 18.16
CA ALA A 410 -13.21 38.64 19.55
C ALA A 410 -14.02 37.37 19.86
N ASP A 411 -14.68 36.79 18.84
CA ASP A 411 -15.39 35.52 18.96
C ASP A 411 -14.45 34.30 19.03
N GLY A 412 -13.16 34.48 18.78
CA GLY A 412 -12.15 33.41 18.79
C GLY A 412 -11.82 32.81 17.43
N THR A 413 -12.44 33.29 16.34
CA THR A 413 -12.07 32.92 14.97
C THR A 413 -10.85 33.72 14.48
N ARG A 414 -10.28 33.36 13.32
CA ARG A 414 -9.20 34.10 12.67
C ARG A 414 -9.54 34.40 11.22
N THR A 415 -9.64 35.68 10.87
CA THR A 415 -9.84 36.11 9.48
C THR A 415 -8.49 36.28 8.77
N VAL A 416 -8.40 35.76 7.55
CA VAL A 416 -7.22 35.87 6.69
C VAL A 416 -7.60 36.63 5.42
N CYS A 417 -6.92 37.72 5.13
CA CYS A 417 -7.22 38.59 3.99
C CYS A 417 -6.01 38.79 3.08
N TYR A 418 -6.26 38.87 1.78
CA TYR A 418 -5.32 39.33 0.76
C TYR A 418 -5.83 40.63 0.14
N ALA A 419 -5.08 41.71 0.30
CA ALA A 419 -5.40 42.99 -0.34
C ALA A 419 -5.24 42.90 -1.87
N ALA A 420 -5.97 43.72 -2.63
CA ALA A 420 -5.96 43.72 -4.09
C ALA A 420 -4.54 43.77 -4.71
N ALA A 421 -3.64 44.59 -4.15
CA ALA A 421 -2.26 44.71 -4.61
C ALA A 421 -1.44 43.40 -4.50
N ASN A 422 -1.92 42.46 -3.69
CA ASN A 422 -1.29 41.17 -3.44
C ASN A 422 -2.01 40.01 -4.13
N ILE A 423 -2.93 40.30 -5.05
CA ILE A 423 -3.64 39.31 -5.86
C ILE A 423 -3.13 39.41 -7.30
N ALA A 424 -2.52 38.32 -7.78
CA ALA A 424 -1.98 38.26 -9.13
C ALA A 424 -3.09 38.28 -10.19
N ALA A 425 -2.84 39.01 -11.27
CA ALA A 425 -3.69 39.04 -12.46
C ALA A 425 -3.63 37.72 -13.25
N GLY A 426 -4.55 37.54 -14.20
CA GLY A 426 -4.64 36.38 -15.10
C GLY A 426 -5.51 35.23 -14.60
N TYR A 427 -6.23 35.44 -13.48
CA TYR A 427 -7.14 34.47 -12.86
C TYR A 427 -8.55 35.05 -12.66
N GLU A 428 -8.88 36.17 -13.28
CA GLU A 428 -10.12 36.91 -13.11
C GLU A 428 -11.34 36.12 -13.59
N ASN A 429 -11.14 35.18 -14.52
CA ASN A 429 -12.19 34.32 -15.05
C ASN A 429 -12.14 32.89 -14.48
N ALA A 430 -11.40 32.67 -13.39
CA ALA A 430 -11.45 31.45 -12.58
C ALA A 430 -12.30 31.70 -11.33
N GLY A 431 -12.74 30.64 -10.64
CA GLY A 431 -13.32 30.77 -9.31
C GLY A 431 -12.25 31.05 -8.26
N TYR A 432 -12.58 31.81 -7.21
CA TYR A 432 -11.70 32.02 -6.05
C TYR A 432 -12.17 31.17 -4.87
N MET A 433 -11.22 30.61 -4.14
CA MET A 433 -11.49 29.84 -2.92
C MET A 433 -10.31 29.91 -1.96
N PHE A 434 -10.55 29.67 -0.66
CA PHE A 434 -9.52 29.59 0.37
C PHE A 434 -9.31 28.18 0.88
N SER A 435 -8.05 27.76 1.02
CA SER A 435 -7.70 26.59 1.83
C SER A 435 -7.06 27.05 3.14
N ALA A 436 -7.53 26.55 4.27
CA ALA A 436 -6.94 26.81 5.58
C ALA A 436 -6.11 25.63 6.04
N ARG A 437 -5.12 25.95 6.89
CA ARG A 437 -4.39 24.96 7.65
C ARG A 437 -4.21 25.45 9.09
N VAL A 438 -4.53 24.57 10.02
CA VAL A 438 -4.31 24.77 11.46
C VAL A 438 -3.48 23.62 11.99
N THR A 439 -2.45 23.89 12.78
CA THR A 439 -1.55 22.86 13.32
C THR A 439 -1.48 22.98 14.83
N PHE A 440 -1.77 21.88 15.50
CA PHE A 440 -1.61 21.69 16.93
C PHE A 440 -0.29 21.00 17.20
N SER A 441 0.56 21.62 18.02
CA SER A 441 1.75 20.99 18.56
C SER A 441 1.41 20.09 19.75
N SER A 442 2.25 19.09 19.99
CA SER A 442 2.21 18.27 21.20
C SER A 442 3.59 18.20 21.85
N GLU A 443 3.68 17.55 23.01
CA GLU A 443 4.94 17.39 23.73
C GLU A 443 5.99 16.71 22.84
N GLY A 444 7.21 17.27 22.82
CA GLY A 444 8.24 16.86 21.87
C GLY A 444 8.18 17.57 20.52
N TRP A 445 7.29 18.57 20.34
CA TRP A 445 7.28 19.43 19.16
C TRP A 445 8.64 20.04 18.87
N GLN A 446 9.05 19.93 17.61
CA GLN A 446 10.27 20.55 17.10
C GLN A 446 9.93 21.41 15.89
N TYR A 447 10.37 22.67 15.93
CA TYR A 447 10.26 23.57 14.79
C TYR A 447 11.33 23.26 13.75
N TYR A 448 10.95 23.35 12.48
CA TYR A 448 11.86 23.21 11.35
C TYR A 448 12.08 24.56 10.67
N ASP A 449 13.35 25.00 10.63
CA ASP A 449 13.74 26.30 10.09
C ASP A 449 14.00 26.30 8.57
N GLY A 450 13.80 25.15 7.90
CA GLY A 450 14.06 24.99 6.47
C GLY A 450 15.52 24.77 6.08
N LYS A 451 16.47 24.73 7.03
CA LYS A 451 17.92 24.73 6.76
C LYS A 451 18.63 23.41 7.03
N VAL A 452 18.04 22.48 7.80
CA VAL A 452 18.68 21.20 8.15
C VAL A 452 17.86 20.01 7.62
N ARG A 453 17.97 19.69 6.33
CA ARG A 453 17.59 18.34 5.85
C ARG A 453 18.77 17.41 6.11
N GLY A 454 18.96 16.99 7.36
CA GLY A 454 20.04 16.07 7.70
C GLY A 454 19.64 15.09 8.78
N GLN A 455 19.47 13.83 8.39
CA GLN A 455 19.44 12.74 9.34
C GLN A 455 20.88 12.44 9.77
N THR A 456 21.26 12.80 11.01
CA THR A 456 22.45 12.20 11.62
C THR A 456 22.08 10.78 12.05
N GLY A 457 22.67 9.80 11.38
CA GLY A 457 22.33 8.37 11.45
C GLY A 457 22.65 7.65 12.76
N ASP A 458 22.27 8.19 13.92
CA ASP A 458 22.41 7.45 15.18
C ASP A 458 21.38 7.76 16.28
N ARG A 459 20.36 8.57 16.02
CA ARG A 459 19.30 8.84 17.01
C ARG A 459 17.94 9.06 16.36
N ILE A 460 17.14 8.00 16.37
CA ILE A 460 15.68 8.04 16.18
C ILE A 460 15.15 9.20 17.04
N ARG A 461 14.67 10.29 16.40
CA ARG A 461 13.96 11.47 16.96
C ARG A 461 14.76 12.64 17.58
N ALA A 462 16.09 12.64 17.67
CA ALA A 462 16.76 13.65 18.50
C ALA A 462 17.05 15.02 17.85
N ASN A 463 17.13 15.14 16.52
CA ASN A 463 17.51 16.42 15.87
C ASN A 463 16.54 16.81 14.73
N GLY A 464 15.44 17.49 15.07
CA GLY A 464 14.77 18.49 14.24
C GLY A 464 14.03 18.00 13.00
N TYR A 465 12.85 17.39 13.16
CA TYR A 465 11.97 17.02 12.04
C TYR A 465 10.81 18.02 11.87
N ASP A 466 10.53 18.39 10.60
CA ASP A 466 9.44 19.29 10.16
C ASP A 466 8.08 18.93 10.74
N GLY A 467 7.55 19.76 11.64
CA GLY A 467 6.22 19.58 12.20
C GLY A 467 6.06 18.32 13.05
N SER A 468 7.17 17.65 13.41
CA SER A 468 7.12 16.41 14.17
C SER A 468 6.44 16.61 15.51
N MET A 469 5.65 15.61 15.91
CA MET A 469 4.78 15.69 17.10
C MET A 469 3.71 16.79 17.01
N GLY A 470 3.33 17.22 15.80
CA GLY A 470 2.14 18.05 15.57
C GLY A 470 1.10 17.37 14.69
N VAL A 471 -0.14 17.81 14.81
CA VAL A 471 -1.28 17.37 14.00
C VAL A 471 -1.82 18.58 13.26
N SER A 472 -1.80 18.51 11.94
CA SER A 472 -2.43 19.52 11.07
C SER A 472 -3.87 19.17 10.77
N PHE A 473 -4.63 20.18 10.35
CA PHE A 473 -6.00 20.07 9.86
C PHE A 473 -6.12 20.98 8.63
N THR A 474 -6.76 20.49 7.58
CA THR A 474 -7.03 21.28 6.36
C THR A 474 -8.52 21.52 6.18
N ALA A 475 -8.89 22.73 5.78
CA ALA A 475 -10.26 23.06 5.37
C ALA A 475 -10.26 23.78 4.03
N TYR A 476 -11.36 23.65 3.29
CA TYR A 476 -11.59 24.32 2.01
C TYR A 476 -12.89 25.12 2.11
N SER A 477 -12.88 26.36 1.61
CA SER A 477 -14.08 27.18 1.51
C SER A 477 -14.93 26.76 0.30
N ASP A 478 -16.09 27.39 0.17
CA ASP A 478 -16.80 27.49 -1.10
C ASP A 478 -15.94 28.19 -2.18
N VAL A 479 -16.27 27.92 -3.43
CA VAL A 479 -15.74 28.59 -4.61
C VAL A 479 -16.69 29.71 -5.00
N ILE A 480 -16.14 30.92 -5.17
CA ILE A 480 -16.90 32.12 -5.56
C ILE A 480 -16.42 32.68 -6.89
N SER A 481 -17.28 33.47 -7.53
CA SER A 481 -16.94 34.27 -8.69
C SER A 481 -16.22 35.55 -8.21
N PRO A 482 -14.98 35.81 -8.64
CA PRO A 482 -14.28 37.04 -8.26
C PRO A 482 -14.92 38.30 -8.88
N ALA A 483 -15.80 38.16 -9.88
CA ALA A 483 -16.47 39.29 -10.53
C ALA A 483 -17.57 39.91 -9.65
N ASP A 484 -18.28 39.10 -8.85
CA ASP A 484 -19.47 39.52 -8.11
C ASP A 484 -19.60 38.91 -6.70
N GLY A 485 -18.68 38.02 -6.29
CA GLY A 485 -18.71 37.33 -5.00
C GLY A 485 -19.76 36.24 -4.88
N SER A 486 -20.48 35.91 -5.96
CA SER A 486 -21.50 34.86 -5.94
C SER A 486 -20.87 33.47 -5.79
N LYS A 487 -21.53 32.58 -5.03
CA LYS A 487 -21.11 31.19 -4.90
C LYS A 487 -21.28 30.45 -6.23
N ILE A 488 -20.18 29.88 -6.72
CA ILE A 488 -20.16 28.99 -7.89
C ILE A 488 -20.45 27.55 -7.45
N SER A 489 -19.72 27.06 -6.45
CA SER A 489 -19.81 25.68 -5.97
C SER A 489 -19.19 25.53 -4.58
N GLY A 490 -19.29 24.34 -3.98
CA GLY A 490 -18.34 23.94 -2.94
C GLY A 490 -16.98 23.57 -3.56
N PHE A 491 -15.92 23.49 -2.74
CA PHE A 491 -14.70 22.82 -3.17
C PHE A 491 -14.99 21.34 -3.39
N ASP A 492 -14.72 20.86 -4.60
CA ASP A 492 -14.81 19.46 -4.93
C ASP A 492 -13.54 19.04 -5.68
N ARG A 493 -13.14 17.80 -5.45
CA ARG A 493 -12.07 17.15 -6.20
C ARG A 493 -12.41 15.69 -6.28
N ARG A 494 -12.26 15.14 -7.48
CA ARG A 494 -12.26 13.69 -7.72
C ARG A 494 -11.35 12.97 -6.71
N GLN A 495 -11.97 12.20 -5.82
CA GLN A 495 -11.28 11.32 -4.90
C GLN A 495 -11.10 9.97 -5.60
N VAL A 496 -9.85 9.61 -5.84
CA VAL A 496 -9.45 8.33 -6.46
C VAL A 496 -8.61 7.47 -5.54
N VAL A 497 -8.19 8.04 -4.41
CA VAL A 497 -7.49 7.36 -3.34
C VAL A 497 -8.38 7.42 -2.10
N ALA A 498 -8.35 6.38 -1.28
CA ALA A 498 -9.13 6.39 -0.05
C ALA A 498 -8.53 7.29 1.02
N ASP A 499 -9.37 7.72 1.95
CA ASP A 499 -8.98 8.66 3.01
C ASP A 499 -7.82 8.12 3.86
N SER A 500 -7.75 6.80 4.05
CA SER A 500 -6.75 6.13 4.87
C SER A 500 -5.52 5.62 4.09
N SER A 501 -5.52 5.66 2.75
CA SER A 501 -4.48 4.99 1.95
C SER A 501 -3.05 5.41 2.31
N CYS A 502 -2.84 6.71 2.56
CA CYS A 502 -1.50 7.22 2.90
C CYS A 502 -1.09 6.83 4.32
N ILE A 503 -2.00 6.92 5.29
CA ILE A 503 -1.71 6.66 6.71
C ILE A 503 -1.56 5.17 7.03
N THR A 504 -1.91 4.29 6.09
CA THR A 504 -1.57 2.87 6.14
C THR A 504 -0.06 2.65 6.26
N CYS A 505 0.74 3.41 5.51
CA CYS A 505 2.20 3.34 5.54
C CYS A 505 2.86 4.56 6.20
N HIS A 506 2.21 5.72 6.24
CA HIS A 506 2.63 6.91 7.01
C HIS A 506 1.92 6.94 8.38
N ASN A 507 2.27 5.99 9.24
CA ASN A 507 1.46 5.58 10.41
C ASN A 507 1.70 6.38 11.70
N ASP A 508 2.47 7.47 11.66
CA ASP A 508 2.83 8.24 12.86
C ASP A 508 1.85 9.38 13.20
N VAL A 509 0.90 9.64 12.32
CA VAL A 509 -0.20 10.64 12.47
C VAL A 509 0.31 12.09 12.55
N THR A 510 1.60 12.32 12.29
CA THR A 510 2.21 13.65 12.36
C THR A 510 1.92 14.49 11.12
N ALA A 511 2.20 15.79 11.24
CA ALA A 511 2.22 16.68 10.11
C ALA A 511 3.52 16.48 9.29
N PHE A 512 3.36 16.31 7.99
CA PHE A 512 4.43 16.36 7.01
C PHE A 512 4.90 17.78 6.74
N HIS A 513 5.80 17.94 5.76
CA HIS A 513 6.52 19.17 5.53
C HIS A 513 5.63 20.41 5.40
N LYS A 514 6.07 21.52 5.99
CA LYS A 514 5.29 22.77 6.06
C LYS A 514 3.89 22.55 6.64
N ASN A 515 3.72 21.56 7.52
CA ASN A 515 2.47 21.18 8.15
C ASN A 515 1.44 20.46 7.24
N GLY A 516 1.84 19.77 6.16
CA GLY A 516 0.91 18.95 5.37
C GLY A 516 0.37 17.74 6.16
N GLU A 517 -0.81 17.23 5.86
CA GLU A 517 -1.35 16.02 6.51
C GLU A 517 -1.55 14.89 5.49
N PHE A 518 -1.30 13.65 5.93
CA PHE A 518 -1.45 12.45 5.09
C PHE A 518 -2.88 11.88 5.07
N ASP A 519 -3.74 12.27 6.00
CA ASP A 519 -5.11 11.79 6.06
C ASP A 519 -6.00 12.41 4.95
N ASN A 520 -7.25 11.96 4.89
CA ASN A 520 -8.24 12.43 3.92
C ASN A 520 -7.74 12.37 2.47
N GLY A 521 -7.01 11.31 2.12
CA GLY A 521 -6.48 11.09 0.77
C GLY A 521 -5.39 12.09 0.37
N GLY A 522 -4.70 12.67 1.36
CA GLY A 522 -3.68 13.69 1.14
C GLY A 522 -4.26 15.05 0.71
N LYS A 523 -5.53 15.34 1.04
CA LYS A 523 -6.16 16.63 0.74
C LYS A 523 -5.31 17.80 1.21
N GLY A 524 -4.69 17.71 2.38
CA GLY A 524 -3.80 18.75 2.89
C GLY A 524 -2.65 19.14 1.95
N CYS A 525 -2.18 18.24 1.10
CA CYS A 525 -1.07 18.50 0.17
C CYS A 525 -1.49 19.40 -0.99
N ILE A 526 -2.74 19.29 -1.44
CA ILE A 526 -3.26 19.89 -2.70
C ILE A 526 -3.16 21.41 -2.67
N ALA A 527 -3.39 22.02 -1.50
CA ALA A 527 -3.25 23.46 -1.31
C ALA A 527 -1.88 24.02 -1.76
N CYS A 528 -0.84 23.19 -1.81
CA CYS A 528 0.48 23.55 -2.34
C CYS A 528 0.92 22.72 -3.56
N HIS A 529 0.20 21.63 -3.85
CA HIS A 529 0.48 20.66 -4.90
C HIS A 529 -0.73 20.53 -5.83
N GLY A 530 -1.28 21.66 -6.27
CA GLY A 530 -2.33 21.75 -7.28
C GLY A 530 -1.78 21.89 -8.70
N ASN A 531 -2.66 21.85 -9.71
CA ASN A 531 -2.31 21.97 -11.12
C ASN A 531 -1.58 23.29 -11.45
N GLY A 532 -1.89 24.37 -10.73
CA GLY A 532 -1.26 25.68 -10.91
C GLY A 532 0.06 25.93 -10.19
N MET A 533 0.72 24.89 -9.67
CA MET A 533 1.95 25.05 -8.90
C MET A 533 3.17 24.65 -9.73
N ALA A 534 3.83 25.65 -10.33
CA ALA A 534 5.08 25.50 -11.08
C ALA A 534 6.29 25.25 -10.16
N ARG A 535 6.30 24.12 -9.44
CA ARG A 535 7.39 23.69 -8.55
C ARG A 535 7.95 22.36 -9.00
N THR A 536 9.21 22.11 -8.66
CA THR A 536 9.88 20.86 -8.99
C THR A 536 9.56 19.81 -7.94
N SER A 537 9.15 18.63 -8.41
CA SER A 537 9.04 17.41 -7.62
C SER A 537 9.83 16.31 -8.31
N ALA A 538 11.09 16.12 -7.89
CA ALA A 538 11.99 15.12 -8.46
C ALA A 538 12.01 15.14 -10.01
N ASP A 539 12.31 16.32 -10.57
CA ASP A 539 12.36 16.67 -12.00
C ASP A 539 11.03 16.84 -12.75
N TYR A 540 9.87 16.60 -12.11
CA TYR A 540 8.55 16.81 -12.72
C TYR A 540 7.79 17.99 -12.11
N GLY A 541 6.65 18.34 -12.70
CA GLY A 541 5.68 19.27 -12.12
C GLY A 541 5.15 18.80 -10.76
N ALA A 542 4.89 19.74 -9.86
CA ALA A 542 4.47 19.48 -8.48
C ALA A 542 2.97 19.26 -8.29
N GLY A 543 2.21 19.05 -9.38
CA GLY A 543 0.81 18.62 -9.28
C GLY A 543 0.69 17.34 -8.47
N PHE A 544 -0.39 17.19 -7.70
CA PHE A 544 -0.52 16.14 -6.70
C PHE A 544 -0.28 14.72 -7.24
N GLY A 545 -0.94 14.34 -8.33
CA GLY A 545 -0.79 13.00 -8.93
C GLY A 545 0.66 12.72 -9.38
N PRO A 546 1.23 13.52 -10.31
CA PRO A 546 2.61 13.35 -10.77
C PRO A 546 3.64 13.38 -9.64
N MET A 547 3.46 14.26 -8.64
CA MET A 547 4.32 14.31 -7.46
C MET A 547 4.29 12.98 -6.70
N ILE A 548 3.09 12.49 -6.34
CA ILE A 548 2.94 11.26 -5.56
C ILE A 548 3.54 10.09 -6.34
N HIS A 549 3.20 9.93 -7.62
CA HIS A 549 3.76 8.86 -8.46
C HIS A 549 5.30 8.92 -8.51
N SER A 550 5.87 10.10 -8.76
CA SER A 550 7.33 10.25 -8.88
C SER A 550 8.07 9.90 -7.58
N TRP A 551 7.58 10.37 -6.43
CA TRP A 551 8.23 10.12 -5.14
C TRP A 551 8.09 8.68 -4.65
N HIS A 552 7.09 7.92 -5.11
CA HIS A 552 6.93 6.53 -4.69
C HIS A 552 7.64 5.58 -5.66
N TRP A 553 7.38 5.70 -6.95
CA TRP A 553 7.78 4.69 -7.94
C TRP A 553 8.35 5.26 -9.25
N GLY A 554 8.44 6.59 -9.35
CA GLY A 554 9.19 7.25 -10.41
C GLY A 554 10.60 7.63 -9.98
N LYS A 555 11.17 8.64 -10.66
CA LYS A 555 12.55 9.08 -10.42
C LYS A 555 12.79 9.53 -8.97
N GLY A 556 11.79 10.15 -8.34
CA GLY A 556 11.85 10.62 -6.95
C GLY A 556 12.13 9.53 -5.93
N ALA A 557 11.76 8.29 -6.23
CA ALA A 557 11.95 7.15 -5.34
C ALA A 557 13.44 6.83 -5.05
N THR A 558 14.35 7.24 -5.95
CA THR A 558 15.79 6.98 -5.86
C THR A 558 16.64 8.24 -5.69
N VAL A 559 16.03 9.41 -5.53
CA VAL A 559 16.75 10.68 -5.31
C VAL A 559 17.49 10.66 -3.97
N GLY A 560 16.95 9.95 -2.98
CA GLY A 560 17.50 9.87 -1.63
C GLY A 560 17.36 11.14 -0.81
N GLU A 561 17.58 11.00 0.49
CA GLU A 561 17.58 12.14 1.41
C GLU A 561 18.81 13.02 1.17
N VAL A 562 18.73 14.28 1.59
CA VAL A 562 19.91 15.15 1.63
C VAL A 562 20.69 14.78 2.89
N ALA A 563 21.99 14.54 2.75
CA ALA A 563 22.89 14.28 3.87
C ALA A 563 24.19 15.04 3.68
N GLN A 564 24.89 15.22 4.79
CA GLN A 564 26.21 15.84 4.80
C GLN A 564 27.26 14.75 4.50
N ASP A 565 28.13 14.99 3.53
CA ASP A 565 29.30 14.13 3.30
C ASP A 565 30.35 14.32 4.41
N ALA A 566 31.42 13.51 4.38
CA ALA A 566 32.49 13.56 5.37
C ALA A 566 33.19 14.92 5.45
N ASP A 567 33.07 15.76 4.41
CA ASP A 567 33.70 17.07 4.27
C ASP A 567 32.76 18.22 4.68
N GLY A 568 31.52 17.91 5.07
CA GLY A 568 30.56 18.92 5.48
C GLY A 568 29.65 19.43 4.36
N ASN A 569 29.70 18.88 3.15
CA ASN A 569 28.84 19.32 2.03
C ASN A 569 27.52 18.57 2.01
N TRP A 570 26.44 19.30 1.75
CA TRP A 570 25.09 18.74 1.66
C TRP A 570 24.81 18.27 0.23
N SER A 571 24.52 16.99 0.06
CA SER A 571 24.14 16.41 -1.23
C SER A 571 23.05 15.35 -1.09
N GLN A 572 22.37 15.05 -2.18
CA GLN A 572 21.43 13.94 -2.23
C GLN A 572 22.19 12.61 -2.16
N THR A 573 21.77 11.73 -1.26
CA THR A 573 22.41 10.44 -1.01
C THR A 573 22.23 9.43 -2.15
N GLY A 574 21.23 9.61 -3.02
CA GLY A 574 20.86 8.61 -4.02
C GLY A 574 20.33 7.30 -3.43
N LYS A 575 20.10 7.23 -2.12
CA LYS A 575 19.54 6.05 -1.45
C LYS A 575 18.05 5.94 -1.77
N ALA A 576 17.62 4.76 -2.22
CA ALA A 576 16.20 4.46 -2.42
C ALA A 576 15.37 4.73 -1.14
N ASN A 577 14.20 5.34 -1.28
CA ASN A 577 13.27 5.51 -0.16
C ASN A 577 12.47 4.23 0.12
N GLY A 578 11.65 4.23 1.18
CA GLY A 578 10.84 3.07 1.56
C GLY A 578 9.88 2.58 0.46
N ALA A 579 9.39 3.47 -0.38
CA ALA A 579 8.51 3.10 -1.50
C ALA A 579 9.28 2.36 -2.62
N ALA A 580 10.54 2.74 -2.90
CA ALA A 580 11.42 1.97 -3.78
C ALA A 580 11.87 0.62 -3.19
N ALA A 581 11.82 0.47 -1.86
CA ALA A 581 12.10 -0.79 -1.18
C ALA A 581 10.92 -1.79 -1.27
N ILE A 582 9.70 -1.29 -1.51
CA ILE A 582 8.48 -2.03 -1.85
C ILE A 582 8.43 -2.17 -3.39
N ALA A 583 7.91 -3.29 -3.91
CA ALA A 583 7.87 -3.54 -5.36
C ALA A 583 7.16 -2.39 -6.12
N PRO A 584 7.82 -1.67 -7.06
CA PRO A 584 7.37 -0.33 -7.46
C PRO A 584 6.19 -0.21 -8.44
N ALA A 585 6.06 -1.06 -9.46
CA ALA A 585 5.39 -0.57 -10.67
C ALA A 585 3.93 -0.99 -10.87
N SER A 586 3.40 -1.96 -10.11
CA SER A 586 2.08 -2.56 -10.40
C SER A 586 1.08 -2.49 -9.27
N SER A 587 1.37 -1.74 -8.20
CA SER A 587 0.60 -1.74 -6.96
C SER A 587 -0.34 -0.54 -6.82
N CYS A 588 -1.09 -0.18 -7.88
CA CYS A 588 -2.01 0.96 -7.83
C CYS A 588 -3.02 0.85 -6.68
N VAL A 589 -3.43 -0.39 -6.35
CA VAL A 589 -4.28 -0.74 -5.19
C VAL A 589 -3.73 -0.28 -3.84
N ALA A 590 -2.43 0.00 -3.72
CA ALA A 590 -1.88 0.59 -2.49
C ALA A 590 -2.55 1.92 -2.14
N CYS A 591 -2.98 2.67 -3.16
CA CYS A 591 -3.61 3.97 -2.98
C CYS A 591 -5.04 4.02 -3.51
N HIS A 592 -5.29 3.41 -4.67
CA HIS A 592 -6.56 3.47 -5.40
C HIS A 592 -7.48 2.30 -5.04
N GLN A 593 -8.71 2.56 -4.62
CA GLN A 593 -9.62 1.50 -4.13
C GLN A 593 -10.62 0.94 -5.17
N ASP A 594 -10.95 1.70 -6.23
CA ASP A 594 -12.06 1.35 -7.15
C ASP A 594 -11.65 1.37 -8.64
N GLY A 595 -10.39 1.04 -8.95
CA GLY A 595 -9.86 1.25 -10.30
C GLY A 595 -9.73 2.73 -10.66
N LEU A 596 -9.32 3.03 -11.90
CA LEU A 596 -9.10 4.40 -12.35
C LEU A 596 -9.74 4.63 -13.73
N SER A 597 -10.71 5.54 -13.81
CA SER A 597 -11.13 6.06 -15.12
C SER A 597 -10.23 7.22 -15.58
N LEU A 598 -9.62 7.06 -16.76
CA LEU A 598 -8.85 8.10 -17.45
C LEU A 598 -9.78 9.13 -18.09
N ALA A 599 -10.96 8.72 -18.57
CA ALA A 599 -11.95 9.63 -19.15
C ALA A 599 -12.51 10.64 -18.12
N ALA A 600 -12.42 10.30 -16.83
CA ALA A 600 -12.83 11.16 -15.73
C ALA A 600 -11.72 12.13 -15.26
N VAL A 601 -10.53 12.10 -15.86
CA VAL A 601 -9.47 13.08 -15.57
C VAL A 601 -9.86 14.41 -16.21
N PRO A 602 -9.95 15.53 -15.44
CA PRO A 602 -10.25 16.84 -16.02
C PRO A 602 -9.25 17.19 -17.11
N ASN A 603 -9.75 17.62 -18.28
CA ASN A 603 -8.90 18.06 -19.39
C ASN A 603 -8.30 19.45 -19.09
N GLN A 604 -7.33 19.48 -18.19
CA GLN A 604 -6.68 20.69 -17.71
C GLN A 604 -5.19 20.41 -17.49
N TYR A 605 -4.33 21.23 -18.08
CA TYR A 605 -2.88 21.08 -17.96
C TYR A 605 -2.41 21.14 -16.50
N ILE A 606 -1.19 20.65 -16.28
CA ILE A 606 -0.48 20.75 -15.01
C ILE A 606 0.79 21.55 -15.24
N LEU A 607 1.01 22.59 -14.43
CA LEU A 607 2.21 23.42 -14.51
C LEU A 607 3.46 22.67 -14.04
N GLU A 608 4.55 23.00 -14.70
CA GLU A 608 5.89 22.53 -14.42
C GLU A 608 6.82 23.73 -14.15
N PRO A 609 7.98 23.51 -13.52
CA PRO A 609 9.04 24.51 -13.43
C PRO A 609 9.44 25.05 -14.81
N GLY A 610 9.99 26.27 -14.84
CA GLY A 610 10.57 26.84 -16.07
C GLY A 610 9.53 27.33 -17.09
N SER A 611 8.35 27.74 -16.62
CA SER A 611 7.25 28.24 -17.46
C SER A 611 6.75 27.20 -18.48
N LYS A 612 6.68 25.94 -18.04
CA LYS A 612 6.22 24.80 -18.84
C LYS A 612 4.92 24.21 -18.27
N MET A 613 4.24 23.41 -19.08
CA MET A 613 3.08 22.62 -18.66
C MET A 613 3.01 21.30 -19.42
N THR A 614 2.35 20.31 -18.82
CA THR A 614 2.13 18.97 -19.39
C THR A 614 0.65 18.63 -19.32
N SER A 615 0.16 17.94 -20.35
CA SER A 615 -1.23 17.50 -20.48
C SER A 615 -1.62 16.50 -19.35
N PRO A 616 -2.90 16.46 -18.94
CA PRO A 616 -3.30 15.89 -17.65
C PRO A 616 -3.05 14.40 -17.48
N VAL A 617 -3.41 13.56 -18.46
CA VAL A 617 -3.19 12.10 -18.35
C VAL A 617 -1.70 11.80 -18.49
N THR A 618 -1.05 12.42 -19.47
CA THR A 618 0.37 12.28 -19.76
C THR A 618 1.22 12.64 -18.55
N ALA A 619 0.92 13.72 -17.84
CA ALA A 619 1.67 14.13 -16.64
C ALA A 619 1.71 13.03 -15.57
N ASN A 620 0.62 12.26 -15.41
CA ASN A 620 0.53 11.19 -14.43
C ASN A 620 1.28 9.93 -14.87
N CYS A 621 1.22 9.59 -16.17
CA CYS A 621 1.93 8.43 -16.74
C CYS A 621 3.44 8.69 -16.83
N TYR A 622 3.82 9.88 -17.28
CA TYR A 622 5.21 10.30 -17.47
C TYR A 622 6.00 10.34 -16.16
N ALA A 623 5.34 10.51 -15.02
CA ALA A 623 5.97 10.47 -13.71
C ALA A 623 6.69 9.14 -13.41
N CYS A 624 6.26 8.04 -14.02
CA CYS A 624 6.87 6.70 -13.88
C CYS A 624 7.38 6.14 -15.23
N HIS A 625 6.70 6.43 -16.34
CA HIS A 625 7.06 5.93 -17.67
C HIS A 625 7.89 6.96 -18.45
N THR A 626 9.21 6.88 -18.28
CA THR A 626 10.14 7.93 -18.73
C THR A 626 10.96 7.57 -19.96
N SER A 627 10.81 6.35 -20.50
CA SER A 627 11.56 5.92 -21.69
C SER A 627 11.19 6.77 -22.91
N ASP A 628 12.12 6.90 -23.85
CA ASP A 628 11.89 7.70 -25.07
C ASP A 628 10.76 7.10 -25.93
N SER A 629 10.64 5.76 -25.95
CA SER A 629 9.53 5.07 -26.62
C SER A 629 8.18 5.39 -25.98
N ALA A 630 8.09 5.42 -24.64
CA ALA A 630 6.86 5.77 -23.93
C ALA A 630 6.48 7.23 -24.17
N LYS A 631 7.44 8.16 -24.10
CA LYS A 631 7.22 9.58 -24.41
C LYS A 631 6.71 9.77 -25.84
N ALA A 632 7.36 9.16 -26.82
CA ALA A 632 6.93 9.23 -28.22
C ALA A 632 5.52 8.67 -28.42
N HIS A 633 5.20 7.55 -27.77
CA HIS A 633 3.85 6.98 -27.78
C HIS A 633 2.81 7.95 -27.19
N MET A 634 3.08 8.53 -26.01
CA MET A 634 2.17 9.50 -25.39
C MET A 634 1.92 10.70 -26.30
N SER A 635 2.97 11.26 -26.91
CA SER A 635 2.84 12.39 -27.83
C SER A 635 2.10 12.06 -29.13
N GLN A 636 2.30 10.87 -29.69
CA GLN A 636 1.53 10.42 -30.87
C GLN A 636 0.03 10.29 -30.59
N ASN A 637 -0.36 10.11 -29.32
CA ASN A 637 -1.75 9.97 -28.91
C ASN A 637 -2.35 11.26 -28.31
N GLY A 638 -1.73 12.41 -28.62
CA GLY A 638 -2.22 13.74 -28.25
C GLY A 638 -1.73 14.27 -26.90
N GLY A 639 -0.76 13.58 -26.28
CA GLY A 639 -0.11 14.01 -25.04
C GLY A 639 0.98 15.05 -25.26
N ASP A 640 0.83 16.21 -24.64
CA ASP A 640 1.87 17.23 -24.58
C ASP A 640 2.75 17.06 -23.34
N ILE A 641 4.07 17.15 -23.53
CA ILE A 641 5.09 17.07 -22.49
C ILE A 641 5.93 18.35 -22.48
N SER A 642 5.95 19.04 -21.34
CA SER A 642 6.78 20.23 -21.08
C SER A 642 6.70 21.31 -22.18
N VAL A 643 5.48 21.60 -22.64
CA VAL A 643 5.21 22.66 -23.63
C VAL A 643 5.15 24.04 -22.97
N ASP A 644 5.32 25.11 -23.75
CA ASP A 644 5.27 26.47 -23.23
C ASP A 644 3.88 26.84 -22.71
N ILE A 645 3.83 27.55 -21.58
CA ILE A 645 2.58 28.10 -21.05
C ILE A 645 2.12 29.27 -21.96
N PRO A 646 0.86 29.28 -22.43
CA PRO A 646 0.33 30.41 -23.19
C PRO A 646 0.20 31.67 -22.31
N ALA A 647 0.16 32.84 -22.96
CA ALA A 647 0.21 34.13 -22.28
C ALA A 647 -1.00 34.41 -21.36
N VAL A 648 -2.16 33.79 -21.60
CA VAL A 648 -3.39 33.99 -20.83
C VAL A 648 -4.16 32.68 -20.68
N GLU A 649 -4.86 32.53 -19.55
CA GLU A 649 -5.83 31.44 -19.28
C GLU A 649 -5.35 30.03 -19.67
N TRP A 650 -4.10 29.71 -19.33
CA TRP A 650 -3.50 28.41 -19.64
C TRP A 650 -4.34 27.23 -19.13
N PHE A 651 -5.02 27.41 -18.00
CA PHE A 651 -5.84 26.40 -17.34
C PHE A 651 -7.17 26.10 -18.06
N LYS A 652 -7.52 26.89 -19.08
CA LYS A 652 -8.68 26.64 -19.96
C LYS A 652 -8.30 25.97 -21.27
N GLN A 653 -7.00 25.80 -21.56
CA GLN A 653 -6.57 25.17 -22.78
C GLN A 653 -6.87 23.67 -22.73
N PRO A 654 -7.59 23.11 -23.73
CA PRO A 654 -7.81 21.69 -23.81
C PRO A 654 -6.54 21.00 -24.35
N SER A 655 -6.27 19.78 -23.88
CA SER A 655 -5.36 18.86 -24.53
C SER A 655 -6.08 17.96 -25.53
N ALA A 656 -5.34 17.36 -26.45
CA ALA A 656 -5.84 16.44 -27.48
C ALA A 656 -5.72 14.95 -27.09
N GLU A 657 -5.53 14.66 -25.80
CA GLU A 657 -5.28 13.30 -25.32
C GLU A 657 -6.41 12.34 -25.67
N SER A 658 -6.04 11.21 -26.27
CA SER A 658 -6.96 10.13 -26.65
C SER A 658 -6.76 8.85 -25.82
N CYS A 659 -5.99 8.94 -24.74
CA CYS A 659 -5.50 7.81 -23.94
C CYS A 659 -6.62 6.88 -23.44
N ALA A 660 -7.74 7.46 -22.97
CA ALA A 660 -8.87 6.73 -22.41
C ALA A 660 -9.58 5.82 -23.44
N THR A 661 -9.36 6.03 -24.74
CA THR A 661 -9.92 5.15 -25.78
C THR A 661 -9.38 3.73 -25.64
N CYS A 662 -8.09 3.61 -25.30
CA CYS A 662 -7.37 2.33 -25.21
C CYS A 662 -7.09 1.91 -23.77
N HIS A 663 -6.68 2.86 -22.91
CA HIS A 663 -6.13 2.60 -21.58
C HIS A 663 -7.09 2.83 -20.42
N ASP A 664 -8.35 3.19 -20.68
CA ASP A 664 -9.34 3.29 -19.60
C ASP A 664 -9.65 1.93 -18.98
N THR A 665 -10.03 1.90 -17.70
CA THR A 665 -10.34 0.65 -17.00
C THR A 665 -11.43 -0.15 -17.74
N GLY A 666 -11.19 -1.44 -17.97
CA GLY A 666 -12.13 -2.33 -18.66
C GLY A 666 -12.02 -2.34 -20.19
N ARG A 667 -11.12 -1.54 -20.78
CA ARG A 667 -10.77 -1.62 -22.21
C ARG A 667 -9.85 -2.81 -22.49
N THR A 668 -9.75 -3.20 -23.76
CA THR A 668 -8.87 -4.31 -24.20
C THR A 668 -7.39 -4.09 -23.82
N PHE A 669 -6.94 -2.82 -23.84
CA PHE A 669 -5.62 -2.41 -23.39
C PHE A 669 -5.70 -1.53 -22.12
N GLY A 670 -6.75 -1.74 -21.33
CA GLY A 670 -7.05 -0.97 -20.12
C GLY A 670 -5.91 -1.00 -19.11
N ILE A 671 -5.78 0.08 -18.34
CA ILE A 671 -4.73 0.21 -17.31
C ILE A 671 -4.78 -0.95 -16.28
N ASP A 672 -5.97 -1.50 -16.03
CA ASP A 672 -6.23 -2.66 -15.16
C ASP A 672 -5.65 -3.98 -15.67
N LYS A 673 -5.22 -4.05 -16.94
CA LYS A 673 -4.55 -5.23 -17.50
C LYS A 673 -3.06 -5.26 -17.20
N TYR A 674 -2.48 -4.10 -16.87
CA TYR A 674 -1.04 -3.92 -16.69
C TYR A 674 -0.67 -3.51 -15.26
N HIS A 675 -1.63 -3.00 -14.49
CA HIS A 675 -1.46 -2.60 -13.09
C HIS A 675 -2.54 -3.23 -12.22
N LYS A 676 -2.21 -3.58 -10.97
CA LYS A 676 -3.14 -4.15 -10.00
C LYS A 676 -3.89 -3.04 -9.27
N PHE A 677 -5.21 -3.09 -9.34
CA PHE A 677 -6.17 -2.19 -8.68
C PHE A 677 -7.03 -2.93 -7.67
#